data_AF-A0A0H3DI50-F1
#
_entry.id   AF-A0A0H3DI50-F1
#
_cell.length_a   1.000
_cell.length_b   1.000
_cell.length_c   1.000
_cell.angle_alpha   90.00
_cell.angle_beta   90.00
_cell.angle_gamma   90.00
#
_symmetry.space_group_name_H-M   'P 1'
#
loop_
_entity.id
_entity.type
_entity.pdbx_description
1 polymer ?
#
loop_
_entity_poly.entity_id
_entity_poly.type
_entity_poly.pdbx_seq_one_letter_code
_entity_poly.pdbx_strand_id
1 'polypeptide(L)'
;MYRTSNGAAVAEASFIEPPMSTVLLPRNRVVAVPPRLSAAGAGDVGDGRVLVGAWLVATLVRGVVEVVDVVGVAVPPVLPTLPAGTSCHCWLAPPQSWYWAMRAPALLEPAGTSTAMPLKRLIRRTWPSGDFSRRNCWLAPLRSCHCTMADPAVLDQRVVVQHVAGVAVLQRRHAGALFRSLPLTPTAWPDEHLVAADPGKVAAAGEISGGCRAPGFPGCHPGPMNRLASATSPYLLQHADNPVDWWPWGPEALAEAKRRNVPILLSVGYAACHWCHVMAHESFEDAGTAALMNANFVTIKVDREERPDIDAVYMAATQAMTGQGGWPMTCFLTPDGEPFHCGTYYPPSPRPGMPSFRQLLVAVVQSWQERPDELVDGAKQIVAHLAEQTGPLKESVVDEAVLAGAVGKLQQEADRVNGGFGRAPKFPPSMVLEFLLRHHERTGSAVALSLVDSTAEAMARGGLYDQLAGGFARYSVDAEWIVPHFEKMLYDNALLLRFYAHLWRRTGSATALRVATGTAEFLFESLRTPEGGFASSLDADTEGVEGLTYVWTPAQLREVVGDDSAAELFGVTKEGTFEEGASTLRLFGDLPEPMRVKLLEARAKRPQPGRDDKVIASWNGLAITALAEAGVALDRPQWIEWAREAAELLLRVHVVDGRLRRSSRDGVVGESAGVLEDYACVADGFLALHQATGAAKWLTEATRLLDLALAHFASPDVPGAYFDTADDAETLVQRPADPGDNASPSGASALAGALLTASALAGHADSGRYREAAERALSRAGVLAGRVPRFAGHWLSVAEARQAGPVQVAVAGASPELLRAAARGIHGGGVVLAGEPDAPGVPLLADRPLVDGAPAAYVCRGYVCDRPVTSAAELTARL
;
A
#
# COMPACT_ATOMS: atom_id res chain seq x y z
N MET A 1 -27.74 22.63 48.86
CA MET A 1 -27.77 22.22 50.28
C MET A 1 -27.09 20.87 50.40
N TYR A 2 -25.82 20.85 50.84
CA TYR A 2 -25.24 19.95 51.84
C TYR A 2 -23.75 20.32 51.90
N ARG A 3 -23.37 20.95 53.01
CA ARG A 3 -22.00 21.26 53.42
C ARG A 3 -21.48 20.07 54.23
N THR A 4 -20.22 19.72 54.05
CA THR A 4 -19.32 19.46 55.18
C THR A 4 -17.92 19.95 54.84
N SER A 5 -17.39 20.71 55.78
CA SER A 5 -16.15 21.46 55.82
C SER A 5 -15.08 20.73 56.63
N ASN A 6 -13.81 20.94 56.28
CA ASN A 6 -12.61 21.09 57.14
C ASN A 6 -11.41 21.26 56.18
N GLY A 7 -10.56 22.28 56.17
CA GLY A 7 -10.31 23.37 57.11
C GLY A 7 -8.96 23.21 57.80
N ALA A 8 -7.86 23.63 57.16
CA ALA A 8 -6.65 24.14 57.83
C ALA A 8 -5.74 24.94 56.86
N ALA A 9 -5.68 26.24 57.15
CA ALA A 9 -4.84 27.38 56.74
C ALA A 9 -3.32 27.20 57.03
N VAL A 10 -2.31 27.99 56.62
CA VAL A 10 -2.07 29.24 55.85
C VAL A 10 -0.54 29.43 55.77
N ALA A 11 0.01 30.03 54.70
CA ALA A 11 1.03 31.11 54.78
C ALA A 11 1.35 31.68 53.39
N GLU A 12 0.97 32.95 53.19
CA GLU A 12 1.34 33.84 52.08
C GLU A 12 2.78 34.35 52.20
N ALA A 13 3.40 34.69 51.06
CA ALA A 13 4.23 35.88 50.93
C ALA A 13 4.27 36.36 49.47
N SER A 14 3.71 37.54 49.26
CA SER A 14 3.57 38.28 48.00
C SER A 14 4.85 39.06 47.64
N PHE A 15 5.11 39.27 46.35
CA PHE A 15 5.76 40.49 45.84
C PHE A 15 5.16 40.88 44.47
N ILE A 16 4.75 42.15 44.38
CA ILE A 16 4.18 42.90 43.25
C ILE A 16 5.32 43.81 42.73
N GLU A 17 5.62 43.91 41.42
CA GLU A 17 5.20 44.93 40.40
C GLU A 17 6.29 44.96 39.28
N PRO A 18 6.25 45.70 38.13
CA PRO A 18 5.19 46.14 37.18
C PRO A 18 5.48 45.68 35.70
N PRO A 19 4.67 46.08 34.68
CA PRO A 19 4.78 45.58 33.30
C PRO A 19 5.73 46.38 32.41
N MET A 20 6.40 45.71 31.46
CA MET A 20 7.02 46.36 30.29
C MET A 20 6.35 45.93 28.99
N SER A 21 5.87 46.94 28.29
CA SER A 21 5.37 46.96 26.93
C SER A 21 6.43 46.56 25.92
N THR A 22 6.06 45.79 24.90
CA THR A 22 6.81 45.75 23.64
C THR A 22 5.82 45.82 22.49
N VAL A 23 5.93 46.94 21.78
CA VAL A 23 5.27 47.28 20.53
C VAL A 23 5.89 46.43 19.42
N LEU A 24 5.08 45.66 18.70
CA LEU A 24 5.45 45.06 17.42
C LEU A 24 4.61 45.73 16.32
N LEU A 25 5.24 46.57 15.51
CA LEU A 25 4.66 47.15 14.30
C LEU A 25 4.78 46.17 13.12
N PRO A 26 3.81 46.18 12.18
CA PRO A 26 3.70 45.19 11.11
C PRO A 26 4.39 45.65 9.82
N ARG A 27 5.07 44.75 9.11
CA ARG A 27 5.58 44.92 7.73
C ARG A 27 5.78 43.52 7.11
N ASN A 28 5.40 43.18 5.88
CA ASN A 28 5.16 43.97 4.67
C ASN A 28 4.20 43.23 3.70
N ARG A 29 3.33 44.00 3.03
CA ARG A 29 2.80 43.69 1.69
C ARG A 29 3.75 44.23 0.62
N VAL A 30 3.79 43.51 -0.49
CA VAL A 30 4.52 43.77 -1.73
C VAL A 30 4.01 45.04 -2.43
N VAL A 31 4.91 45.91 -2.89
CA VAL A 31 4.69 46.84 -4.03
C VAL A 31 5.97 46.94 -4.86
N ALA A 32 5.79 46.84 -6.17
CA ALA A 32 6.78 46.82 -7.23
C ALA A 32 7.52 48.16 -7.45
N VAL A 33 8.75 48.09 -7.99
CA VAL A 33 9.42 49.21 -8.68
C VAL A 33 10.26 48.66 -9.85
N PRO A 34 10.12 49.23 -11.06
CA PRO A 34 11.20 49.32 -12.04
C PRO A 34 11.48 50.81 -12.41
N PRO A 35 12.42 51.15 -13.32
CA PRO A 35 13.86 50.86 -13.29
C PRO A 35 14.76 52.11 -13.61
N ARG A 36 16.08 51.93 -13.49
CA ARG A 36 17.22 52.66 -14.15
C ARG A 36 17.58 54.12 -13.78
N LEU A 37 18.88 54.33 -13.48
CA LEU A 37 19.83 55.39 -13.96
C LEU A 37 21.16 55.22 -13.18
N SER A 38 22.22 54.65 -13.76
CA SER A 38 23.34 55.25 -14.52
C SER A 38 24.48 55.92 -13.70
N ALA A 39 25.64 55.27 -13.75
CA ALA A 39 27.01 55.77 -14.01
C ALA A 39 27.70 56.85 -13.12
N ALA A 40 28.82 56.44 -12.50
CA ALA A 40 30.16 57.09 -12.38
C ALA A 40 30.90 56.41 -11.18
N GLY A 41 32.17 56.01 -11.14
CA GLY A 41 33.38 56.29 -11.93
C GLY A 41 34.53 56.66 -10.96
N ALA A 42 35.70 55.99 -11.07
CA ALA A 42 36.98 56.11 -10.31
C ALA A 42 37.05 55.31 -8.97
N GLY A 43 38.00 54.40 -8.68
CA GLY A 43 39.48 54.41 -8.84
C GLY A 43 40.11 55.01 -7.56
N ASP A 44 41.09 54.51 -6.83
CA ASP A 44 42.02 53.38 -6.89
C ASP A 44 42.71 53.28 -5.49
N VAL A 45 43.39 52.16 -5.20
CA VAL A 45 44.45 51.91 -4.19
C VAL A 45 44.18 52.02 -2.66
N GLY A 46 44.19 50.85 -2.00
CA GLY A 46 45.07 50.43 -0.88
C GLY A 46 45.25 51.30 0.37
N ASP A 47 44.88 50.77 1.54
CA ASP A 47 45.87 50.37 2.55
C ASP A 47 45.23 49.57 3.69
N GLY A 48 45.86 48.44 4.04
CA GLY A 48 45.49 47.61 5.16
C GLY A 48 46.11 48.11 6.46
N ARG A 49 45.34 48.06 7.55
CA ARG A 49 45.81 47.96 8.95
C ARG A 49 44.59 47.74 9.85
N VAL A 50 44.43 46.54 10.39
CA VAL A 50 43.70 46.33 11.65
C VAL A 50 44.65 45.68 12.64
N LEU A 51 44.89 46.41 13.70
CA LEU A 51 45.68 46.05 14.87
C LEU A 51 44.81 45.34 15.91
N VAL A 52 45.51 44.54 16.69
CA VAL A 52 45.12 43.55 17.69
C VAL A 52 44.60 44.15 19.01
N GLY A 53 43.76 43.38 19.72
CA GLY A 53 43.74 43.30 21.18
C GLY A 53 42.33 43.17 21.78
N ALA A 54 42.01 42.36 22.79
CA ALA A 54 42.56 41.20 23.51
C ALA A 54 41.55 40.89 24.66
N TRP A 55 41.60 39.68 25.25
CA TRP A 55 41.36 39.26 26.66
C TRP A 55 40.71 37.85 26.70
N LEU A 56 41.50 36.76 26.78
CA LEU A 56 41.98 36.02 27.97
C LEU A 56 40.91 35.17 28.69
N VAL A 57 41.08 33.84 28.76
CA VAL A 57 41.64 33.09 29.91
C VAL A 57 41.93 31.63 29.49
N ALA A 58 43.04 31.12 30.00
CA ALA A 58 43.74 29.89 29.65
C ALA A 58 43.21 28.61 30.33
N THR A 59 43.47 27.45 29.73
CA THR A 59 44.02 26.28 30.46
C THR A 59 44.90 25.46 29.51
N LEU A 60 46.18 25.32 29.87
CA LEU A 60 47.19 24.46 29.25
C LEU A 60 46.99 23.00 29.68
N VAL A 61 47.33 22.04 28.81
CA VAL A 61 48.53 21.18 28.94
C VAL A 61 48.60 20.19 27.75
N ARG A 62 49.68 20.39 26.96
CA ARG A 62 50.59 19.45 26.25
C ARG A 62 50.02 18.15 25.63
N GLY A 63 50.32 17.80 24.38
CA GLY A 63 51.29 18.40 23.47
C GLY A 63 51.39 17.70 22.10
N VAL A 64 51.68 18.55 21.12
CA VAL A 64 52.55 18.37 19.94
C VAL A 64 52.23 17.20 18.99
N VAL A 65 51.46 17.54 17.96
CA VAL A 65 51.68 17.08 16.59
C VAL A 65 52.60 18.11 15.92
N GLU A 66 53.71 17.66 15.35
CA GLU A 66 54.45 18.43 14.36
C GLU A 66 54.58 17.57 13.09
N VAL A 67 54.19 18.18 11.98
CA VAL A 67 54.21 17.66 10.61
C VAL A 67 55.47 18.18 9.95
N VAL A 68 56.27 17.32 9.31
CA VAL A 68 57.10 17.72 8.17
C VAL A 68 57.26 16.53 7.19
N ASP A 69 56.94 16.78 5.93
CA ASP A 69 57.16 15.95 4.74
C ASP A 69 58.66 15.74 4.42
N VAL A 70 58.97 14.65 3.70
CA VAL A 70 59.76 14.60 2.44
C VAL A 70 60.35 13.19 2.20
N VAL A 71 59.92 12.60 1.08
CA VAL A 71 60.59 11.69 0.11
C VAL A 71 61.83 10.90 0.55
N GLY A 72 61.78 9.57 0.39
CA GLY A 72 62.98 8.71 0.32
C GLY A 72 62.70 7.21 0.20
N VAL A 73 63.04 6.63 -0.95
CA VAL A 73 62.99 5.19 -1.24
C VAL A 73 64.07 4.44 -0.44
N ALA A 74 63.70 3.39 0.30
CA ALA A 74 64.60 2.28 0.68
C ALA A 74 63.81 1.02 1.11
N VAL A 75 64.09 -0.10 0.43
CA VAL A 75 63.89 -1.51 0.84
C VAL A 75 65.28 -1.97 1.35
N PRO A 76 65.54 -2.91 2.32
CA PRO A 76 64.79 -4.07 2.87
C PRO A 76 65.00 -4.22 4.43
N PRO A 77 65.05 -5.40 5.14
CA PRO A 77 64.64 -6.80 4.85
C PRO A 77 63.91 -7.56 6.00
N VAL A 78 63.48 -8.80 5.68
CA VAL A 78 63.23 -9.98 6.56
C VAL A 78 62.02 -9.97 7.53
N LEU A 79 61.00 -10.76 7.16
CA LEU A 79 60.00 -11.34 8.07
C LEU A 79 60.62 -12.52 8.85
N PRO A 80 60.40 -12.65 10.18
CA PRO A 80 60.65 -13.91 10.86
C PRO A 80 59.51 -14.90 10.57
N THR A 81 59.92 -16.13 10.28
CA THR A 81 59.12 -17.34 10.10
C THR A 81 58.16 -17.59 11.27
N LEU A 82 56.86 -17.74 10.98
CA LEU A 82 55.86 -18.26 11.93
C LEU A 82 55.84 -19.80 11.89
N PRO A 83 55.65 -20.47 13.03
CA PRO A 83 55.57 -21.93 13.11
C PRO A 83 54.29 -22.48 12.45
N ALA A 84 54.38 -23.70 11.92
CA ALA A 84 53.30 -24.40 11.24
C ALA A 84 52.08 -24.58 12.17
N GLY A 85 50.91 -24.09 11.73
CA GLY A 85 49.64 -24.33 12.43
C GLY A 85 48.65 -23.16 12.51
N THR A 86 48.88 -22.03 11.82
CA THR A 86 47.95 -20.88 11.86
C THR A 86 47.18 -20.75 10.55
N SER A 87 45.86 -20.99 10.56
CA SER A 87 44.96 -20.62 9.47
C SER A 87 44.47 -19.17 9.66
N CYS A 88 45.04 -18.22 8.91
CA CYS A 88 44.50 -16.87 8.76
C CYS A 88 43.35 -16.89 7.74
N HIS A 89 42.18 -16.38 8.10
CA HIS A 89 41.15 -16.00 7.13
C HIS A 89 41.39 -14.55 6.71
N CYS A 90 41.98 -14.35 5.53
CA CYS A 90 42.07 -13.04 4.90
C CYS A 90 40.77 -12.77 4.12
N TRP A 91 40.11 -11.65 4.38
CA TRP A 91 38.95 -11.20 3.60
C TRP A 91 39.40 -10.19 2.55
N LEU A 92 39.15 -10.50 1.26
CA LEU A 92 39.22 -9.54 0.17
C LEU A 92 37.90 -8.73 0.14
N ALA A 93 37.99 -7.40 0.05
CA ALA A 93 36.83 -6.58 -0.28
C ALA A 93 36.44 -6.78 -1.76
N PRO A 94 35.16 -6.97 -2.10
CA PRO A 94 34.73 -7.13 -3.50
C PRO A 94 34.85 -5.79 -4.27
N PRO A 95 35.13 -5.82 -5.59
CA PRO A 95 35.12 -4.61 -6.42
C PRO A 95 33.73 -3.98 -6.47
N GLN A 96 33.65 -2.66 -6.49
CA GLN A 96 32.43 -1.87 -6.66
C GLN A 96 31.87 -2.04 -8.07
N SER A 97 31.13 -3.11 -8.30
CA SER A 97 30.06 -3.21 -9.29
C SER A 97 29.33 -4.52 -9.01
N TRP A 98 28.02 -4.54 -9.26
CA TRP A 98 27.10 -5.69 -9.12
C TRP A 98 26.50 -5.87 -7.71
N TYR A 99 25.20 -5.51 -7.63
CA TYR A 99 24.31 -5.60 -6.47
C TYR A 99 23.97 -7.05 -6.14
N TRP A 100 23.81 -7.32 -4.83
CA TRP A 100 23.02 -8.33 -4.09
C TRP A 100 23.81 -8.70 -2.82
N ALA A 101 23.40 -8.18 -1.66
CA ALA A 101 24.06 -8.46 -0.39
C ALA A 101 23.09 -9.08 0.63
N MET A 102 23.13 -10.41 0.73
CA MET A 102 22.83 -11.08 1.99
C MET A 102 23.99 -10.85 2.97
N ARG A 103 23.75 -10.12 4.06
CA ARG A 103 24.55 -10.24 5.29
C ARG A 103 23.67 -10.85 6.38
N ALA A 104 24.26 -11.82 7.09
CA ALA A 104 23.63 -12.60 8.15
C ALA A 104 23.01 -11.74 9.28
N PRO A 105 21.88 -12.15 9.87
CA PRO A 105 21.30 -11.47 11.02
C PRO A 105 22.18 -11.64 12.27
N ALA A 106 22.44 -10.53 12.96
CA ALA A 106 23.13 -10.51 14.24
C ALA A 106 22.11 -10.76 15.38
N LEU A 107 22.07 -12.00 15.87
CA LEU A 107 21.57 -12.36 17.20
C LEU A 107 22.38 -13.57 17.67
N LEU A 108 23.46 -13.30 18.41
CA LEU A 108 24.24 -14.32 19.11
C LEU A 108 23.60 -14.51 20.50
N GLU A 109 22.88 -15.61 20.68
CA GLU A 109 22.57 -16.11 22.03
C GLU A 109 23.84 -16.69 22.68
N PRO A 110 24.01 -16.61 24.01
CA PRO A 110 25.11 -17.24 24.72
C PRO A 110 25.11 -18.76 24.55
N ALA A 111 26.30 -19.37 24.55
CA ALA A 111 26.46 -20.82 24.44
C ALA A 111 25.80 -21.54 25.63
N GLY A 112 24.77 -22.37 25.37
CA GLY A 112 24.24 -23.35 26.35
C GLY A 112 22.73 -23.38 26.60
N THR A 113 21.89 -22.57 25.94
CA THR A 113 20.47 -22.39 26.33
C THR A 113 19.41 -22.88 25.34
N SER A 114 19.75 -23.68 24.32
CA SER A 114 18.75 -24.14 23.35
C SER A 114 17.94 -25.35 23.84
N THR A 115 16.62 -25.20 23.99
CA THR A 115 15.64 -26.27 24.25
C THR A 115 14.81 -26.66 23.02
N ALA A 116 15.27 -26.36 21.80
CA ALA A 116 14.58 -26.79 20.57
C ALA A 116 15.02 -28.22 20.17
N MET A 117 14.13 -29.19 20.34
CA MET A 117 14.26 -30.59 19.89
C MET A 117 13.77 -30.75 18.41
N PRO A 118 14.11 -31.85 17.69
CA PRO A 118 15.14 -31.71 16.64
C PRO A 118 14.72 -32.19 15.23
N LEU A 119 15.13 -31.44 14.20
CA LEU A 119 15.23 -31.92 12.80
C LEU A 119 16.66 -32.34 12.39
N LYS A 120 17.58 -32.44 13.37
CA LYS A 120 19.02 -32.67 13.15
C LYS A 120 19.47 -34.13 13.03
N ARG A 121 18.57 -35.08 12.72
CA ARG A 121 18.93 -36.52 12.61
C ARG A 121 18.95 -37.11 11.20
N LEU A 122 18.82 -36.29 10.16
CA LEU A 122 19.17 -36.71 8.80
C LEU A 122 20.52 -36.08 8.44
N ILE A 123 21.51 -36.94 8.21
CA ILE A 123 22.89 -36.65 7.75
C ILE A 123 23.90 -36.34 8.88
N ARG A 124 24.52 -37.39 9.43
CA ARG A 124 25.88 -37.30 10.00
C ARG A 124 26.77 -38.45 9.53
N ARG A 125 27.88 -38.11 8.87
CA ARG A 125 29.17 -38.81 9.02
C ARG A 125 30.00 -38.02 10.04
N THR A 126 30.48 -38.72 11.06
CA THR A 126 31.23 -38.28 12.24
C THR A 126 32.65 -37.81 11.93
N TRP A 127 33.19 -36.78 12.60
CA TRP A 127 34.59 -36.65 13.11
C TRP A 127 34.65 -35.56 14.23
N PRO A 128 35.65 -35.60 15.15
CA PRO A 128 35.57 -35.06 16.51
C PRO A 128 36.15 -33.65 16.72
N SER A 129 35.78 -33.06 17.86
CA SER A 129 35.97 -31.70 18.37
C SER A 129 37.41 -31.30 18.72
N GLY A 130 37.80 -30.06 18.38
CA GLY A 130 39.02 -29.38 18.85
C GLY A 130 38.86 -27.85 18.83
N ASP A 131 39.36 -27.20 19.88
CA ASP A 131 39.17 -25.82 20.33
C ASP A 131 40.06 -24.81 19.56
N PHE A 132 39.52 -23.66 19.08
CA PHE A 132 40.32 -22.60 18.43
C PHE A 132 39.77 -21.18 18.67
N SER A 133 40.62 -20.29 19.21
CA SER A 133 40.42 -18.84 19.33
C SER A 133 40.65 -18.10 18.00
N ARG A 134 39.83 -17.10 17.63
CA ARG A 134 39.99 -16.28 16.41
C ARG A 134 40.12 -14.77 16.70
N ARG A 135 41.05 -14.08 16.02
CA ARG A 135 41.16 -12.60 15.90
C ARG A 135 41.11 -12.21 14.41
N ASN A 136 40.52 -11.06 14.06
CA ASN A 136 40.32 -10.58 12.67
C ASN A 136 41.15 -9.33 12.34
N CYS A 137 41.70 -9.23 11.13
CA CYS A 137 42.33 -8.03 10.53
C CYS A 137 41.88 -7.85 9.05
N TRP A 138 41.84 -6.61 8.54
CA TRP A 138 41.38 -6.24 7.18
C TRP A 138 42.50 -5.57 6.34
N LEU A 139 42.57 -5.83 5.03
CA LEU A 139 43.51 -5.23 4.07
C LEU A 139 42.77 -4.70 2.82
N ALA A 140 43.23 -3.58 2.24
CA ALA A 140 42.66 -2.95 1.03
C ALA A 140 43.47 -3.30 -0.25
N PRO A 141 42.85 -3.55 -1.42
CA PRO A 141 43.62 -3.84 -2.65
C PRO A 141 43.80 -2.63 -3.59
N LEU A 142 44.96 -2.63 -4.27
CA LEU A 142 45.39 -1.73 -5.36
C LEU A 142 44.83 -2.17 -6.74
N ARG A 143 44.84 -1.23 -7.70
CA ARG A 143 44.24 -1.32 -9.04
C ARG A 143 44.86 -2.38 -9.98
N SER A 144 43.98 -3.00 -10.79
CA SER A 144 44.16 -3.66 -12.10
C SER A 144 45.06 -4.90 -12.24
N CYS A 145 44.45 -6.04 -12.59
CA CYS A 145 45.00 -7.09 -13.47
C CYS A 145 43.86 -7.97 -14.05
N HIS A 146 43.90 -8.23 -15.35
CA HIS A 146 43.05 -9.19 -16.06
C HIS A 146 43.58 -10.62 -15.91
N CYS A 147 42.72 -11.58 -15.59
CA CYS A 147 42.93 -13.01 -15.83
C CYS A 147 41.59 -13.71 -16.14
N THR A 148 41.50 -14.25 -17.34
CA THR A 148 40.49 -15.23 -17.79
C THR A 148 40.80 -16.61 -17.18
N MET A 149 39.79 -17.32 -16.68
CA MET A 149 39.83 -18.80 -16.60
C MET A 149 38.44 -19.40 -16.75
N ALA A 150 38.37 -20.36 -17.68
CA ALA A 150 37.22 -21.19 -18.03
C ALA A 150 37.17 -22.48 -17.20
N ASP A 151 35.98 -23.07 -17.20
CA ASP A 151 35.52 -24.28 -16.52
C ASP A 151 36.21 -25.59 -17.01
N PRO A 152 36.59 -26.55 -16.15
CA PRO A 152 37.08 -27.84 -16.58
C PRO A 152 36.02 -28.94 -16.41
N ALA A 153 35.39 -29.34 -17.51
CA ALA A 153 34.82 -30.69 -17.63
C ALA A 153 34.99 -31.22 -19.06
N VAL A 154 35.33 -32.51 -19.15
CA VAL A 154 35.44 -33.38 -20.34
C VAL A 154 36.84 -33.50 -20.98
N LEU A 155 37.58 -34.48 -20.45
CA LEU A 155 38.58 -35.27 -21.17
C LEU A 155 37.91 -36.59 -21.58
N ASP A 156 37.62 -36.81 -22.86
CA ASP A 156 38.23 -37.91 -23.63
C ASP A 156 37.92 -37.76 -25.14
N GLN A 157 38.77 -38.39 -25.95
CA GLN A 157 39.22 -38.05 -27.30
C GLN A 157 38.23 -38.34 -28.45
N ARG A 158 38.23 -37.47 -29.48
CA ARG A 158 38.79 -37.74 -30.82
C ARG A 158 38.71 -36.50 -31.73
N VAL A 159 39.88 -36.08 -32.19
CA VAL A 159 40.13 -35.03 -33.18
C VAL A 159 39.89 -35.55 -34.59
N VAL A 160 39.13 -34.83 -35.42
CA VAL A 160 39.45 -34.60 -36.84
C VAL A 160 39.11 -33.15 -37.19
N VAL A 161 40.12 -32.47 -37.75
CA VAL A 161 40.23 -31.06 -38.11
C VAL A 161 39.57 -30.77 -39.46
N GLN A 162 38.95 -29.59 -39.63
CA GLN A 162 39.12 -28.77 -40.85
C GLN A 162 38.67 -27.31 -40.65
N HIS A 163 39.50 -26.40 -41.22
CA HIS A 163 39.47 -24.93 -41.20
C HIS A 163 38.13 -24.34 -41.74
N VAL A 164 37.74 -23.07 -41.53
CA VAL A 164 38.33 -21.82 -42.06
C VAL A 164 37.58 -20.60 -41.47
N ALA A 165 38.31 -19.48 -41.43
CA ALA A 165 38.01 -18.10 -41.06
C ALA A 165 36.65 -17.49 -41.45
N GLY A 166 36.27 -16.45 -40.69
CA GLY A 166 35.08 -15.63 -40.91
C GLY A 166 35.27 -14.34 -41.71
N VAL A 167 34.26 -13.48 -41.53
CA VAL A 167 34.14 -12.03 -41.81
C VAL A 167 33.57 -11.61 -43.17
N ALA A 168 32.24 -11.37 -43.13
CA ALA A 168 31.50 -10.15 -43.48
C ALA A 168 31.32 -9.64 -44.93
N VAL A 169 30.20 -8.90 -45.10
CA VAL A 169 30.06 -7.57 -45.76
C VAL A 169 29.04 -7.46 -46.95
N LEU A 170 28.12 -6.47 -46.82
CA LEU A 170 27.42 -5.58 -47.77
C LEU A 170 26.23 -6.00 -48.72
N GLN A 171 25.10 -5.30 -48.49
CA GLN A 171 24.36 -4.32 -49.37
C GLN A 171 23.60 -4.68 -50.68
N ARG A 172 22.49 -3.90 -50.83
CA ARG A 172 21.80 -3.36 -52.05
C ARG A 172 20.81 -4.31 -52.78
N ARG A 173 19.70 -3.89 -53.41
CA ARG A 173 19.26 -2.60 -53.99
C ARG A 173 17.75 -2.61 -54.35
N HIS A 174 17.18 -1.41 -54.55
CA HIS A 174 15.84 -1.06 -55.10
C HIS A 174 15.61 -1.37 -56.60
N ALA A 175 14.33 -1.58 -56.98
CA ALA A 175 13.59 -1.09 -58.18
C ALA A 175 12.12 -1.61 -58.08
N GLY A 176 11.00 -0.99 -58.48
CA GLY A 176 10.69 0.18 -59.30
C GLY A 176 9.56 -0.17 -60.33
N ALA A 177 8.44 0.58 -60.28
CA ALA A 177 7.52 0.95 -61.40
C ALA A 177 6.20 0.17 -61.75
N LEU A 178 5.08 0.90 -61.58
CA LEU A 178 4.01 1.32 -62.56
C LEU A 178 3.05 0.32 -63.27
N PHE A 179 1.71 0.57 -63.18
CA PHE A 179 0.72 0.98 -64.24
C PHE A 179 -0.76 0.79 -63.75
N ARG A 180 -1.56 1.85 -63.56
CA ARG A 180 -2.69 2.41 -64.39
C ARG A 180 -4.03 1.61 -64.56
N SER A 181 -5.11 2.27 -64.09
CA SER A 181 -6.40 2.64 -64.75
C SER A 181 -7.61 1.68 -64.95
N LEU A 182 -8.72 2.01 -64.22
CA LEU A 182 -10.16 2.23 -64.62
C LEU A 182 -10.99 1.09 -65.28
N PRO A 183 -12.36 1.13 -65.38
CA PRO A 183 -13.44 1.83 -64.63
C PRO A 183 -14.78 1.02 -64.36
N LEU A 184 -15.66 1.60 -63.52
CA LEU A 184 -17.16 1.74 -63.52
C LEU A 184 -18.14 0.58 -63.93
N THR A 185 -18.96 0.06 -62.98
CA THR A 185 -20.45 0.21 -62.74
C THR A 185 -21.36 -0.81 -63.48
N PRO A 186 -22.71 -0.85 -63.27
CA PRO A 186 -23.51 -1.20 -62.08
C PRO A 186 -24.62 -2.26 -62.41
N THR A 187 -25.43 -2.73 -61.46
CA THR A 187 -26.86 -3.09 -61.73
C THR A 187 -27.68 -3.33 -60.46
N ALA A 188 -28.91 -2.83 -60.50
CA ALA A 188 -29.89 -2.68 -59.43
C ALA A 188 -30.82 -3.89 -59.27
N TRP A 189 -31.44 -4.02 -58.10
CA TRP A 189 -32.72 -4.72 -57.87
C TRP A 189 -33.63 -3.89 -56.95
N PRO A 190 -34.97 -4.02 -57.07
CA PRO A 190 -35.95 -3.01 -56.65
C PRO A 190 -36.62 -3.28 -55.28
N ASP A 191 -37.24 -2.21 -54.77
CA ASP A 191 -38.13 -2.14 -53.61
C ASP A 191 -39.41 -2.99 -53.75
N GLU A 192 -39.92 -3.56 -52.65
CA GLU A 192 -41.16 -3.09 -51.98
C GLU A 192 -41.65 -4.00 -50.81
N HIS A 193 -41.92 -3.31 -49.69
CA HIS A 193 -42.90 -3.55 -48.62
C HIS A 193 -42.88 -4.80 -47.70
N LEU A 194 -42.54 -4.58 -46.42
CA LEU A 194 -43.39 -4.89 -45.24
C LEU A 194 -42.87 -4.26 -43.94
N VAL A 195 -43.76 -4.12 -42.97
CA VAL A 195 -43.78 -3.19 -41.83
C VAL A 195 -43.13 -3.75 -40.54
N ALA A 196 -42.45 -2.85 -39.80
CA ALA A 196 -42.15 -2.79 -38.35
C ALA A 196 -41.54 -3.98 -37.57
N ALA A 197 -40.33 -3.78 -37.03
CA ALA A 197 -39.91 -3.94 -35.62
C ALA A 197 -38.37 -3.79 -35.52
N ASP A 198 -37.89 -3.01 -34.55
CA ASP A 198 -36.47 -2.68 -34.33
C ASP A 198 -35.87 -3.59 -33.24
N PRO A 199 -34.78 -4.34 -33.53
CA PRO A 199 -33.91 -4.87 -32.49
C PRO A 199 -32.42 -4.56 -32.72
N GLY A 200 -31.78 -4.08 -31.65
CA GLY A 200 -30.33 -3.99 -31.53
C GLY A 200 -29.61 -5.33 -31.38
N LYS A 201 -28.28 -5.19 -31.22
CA LYS A 201 -27.25 -6.20 -30.91
C LYS A 201 -26.85 -7.14 -32.06
N VAL A 202 -25.72 -6.83 -32.69
CA VAL A 202 -24.77 -7.84 -33.18
C VAL A 202 -23.36 -7.42 -32.76
N ALA A 203 -22.78 -8.23 -31.86
CA ALA A 203 -21.40 -8.17 -31.44
C ALA A 203 -20.49 -8.76 -32.53
N ALA A 204 -19.35 -8.12 -32.78
CA ALA A 204 -18.26 -8.70 -33.56
C ALA A 204 -17.28 -9.38 -32.59
N ALA A 205 -17.36 -10.70 -32.53
CA ALA A 205 -16.32 -11.56 -31.96
C ALA A 205 -15.19 -11.70 -32.99
N GLY A 206 -13.95 -11.44 -32.57
CA GLY A 206 -12.73 -11.76 -33.30
C GLY A 206 -11.82 -12.58 -32.39
N GLU A 207 -11.96 -13.91 -32.45
CA GLU A 207 -11.10 -14.88 -31.77
C GLU A 207 -9.72 -14.94 -32.42
N ILE A 208 -8.66 -14.85 -31.63
CA ILE A 208 -7.39 -15.55 -31.89
C ILE A 208 -7.15 -16.46 -30.69
N SER A 209 -7.87 -17.59 -30.66
CA SER A 209 -7.51 -18.74 -29.83
C SER A 209 -6.97 -19.82 -30.76
N GLY A 210 -5.68 -20.12 -30.67
CA GLY A 210 -5.09 -21.32 -31.24
C GLY A 210 -5.54 -22.54 -30.45
N GLY A 211 -6.81 -22.96 -30.64
CA GLY A 211 -7.39 -24.15 -30.05
C GLY A 211 -7.95 -25.05 -31.14
N CYS A 212 -7.51 -26.30 -31.18
CA CYS A 212 -8.01 -27.33 -32.08
C CYS A 212 -9.55 -27.48 -31.97
N ARG A 213 -10.29 -26.82 -32.86
CA ARG A 213 -11.73 -27.05 -33.05
C ARG A 213 -11.98 -27.58 -34.46
N ALA A 214 -11.59 -28.83 -34.69
CA ALA A 214 -12.07 -29.61 -35.82
C ALA A 214 -12.42 -31.02 -35.33
N PRO A 215 -13.68 -31.49 -35.47
CA PRO A 215 -14.05 -32.83 -35.03
C PRO A 215 -13.49 -33.86 -36.02
N GLY A 216 -12.59 -34.73 -35.56
CA GLY A 216 -12.11 -35.85 -36.38
C GLY A 216 -10.72 -36.41 -36.05
N PHE A 217 -9.93 -35.79 -35.18
CA PHE A 217 -8.63 -36.36 -34.77
C PHE A 217 -8.79 -37.28 -33.54
N PRO A 218 -8.41 -38.57 -33.63
CA PRO A 218 -8.39 -39.46 -32.46
C PRO A 218 -7.23 -39.03 -31.54
N GLY A 219 -7.56 -38.42 -30.40
CA GLY A 219 -6.57 -38.01 -29.38
C GLY A 219 -6.86 -36.69 -28.66
N CYS A 220 -7.84 -35.89 -29.12
CA CYS A 220 -8.25 -34.66 -28.41
C CYS A 220 -9.51 -34.95 -27.59
N HIS A 221 -9.32 -35.43 -26.36
CA HIS A 221 -10.38 -35.31 -25.36
C HIS A 221 -10.33 -33.89 -24.80
N PRO A 222 -11.43 -33.12 -24.79
CA PRO A 222 -11.48 -31.93 -23.96
C PRO A 222 -11.20 -32.39 -22.53
N GLY A 223 -10.18 -31.83 -21.90
CA GLY A 223 -9.91 -32.09 -20.49
C GLY A 223 -11.17 -31.81 -19.66
N PRO A 224 -11.35 -32.46 -18.51
CA PRO A 224 -12.48 -32.15 -17.63
C PRO A 224 -12.50 -30.64 -17.37
N MET A 225 -13.64 -29.99 -17.64
CA MET A 225 -13.81 -28.57 -17.39
C MET A 225 -13.50 -28.29 -15.91
N ASN A 226 -12.55 -27.40 -15.67
CA ASN A 226 -12.18 -26.97 -14.33
C ASN A 226 -13.39 -26.32 -13.64
N ARG A 227 -13.58 -26.58 -12.34
CA ARG A 227 -14.72 -26.07 -11.57
C ARG A 227 -14.74 -24.54 -11.48
N LEU A 228 -13.58 -23.90 -11.62
CA LEU A 228 -13.44 -22.44 -11.61
C LEU A 228 -14.10 -21.75 -12.81
N ALA A 229 -14.47 -22.46 -13.88
CA ALA A 229 -15.13 -21.88 -15.05
C ALA A 229 -16.50 -21.23 -14.75
N SER A 230 -17.07 -21.49 -13.57
CA SER A 230 -18.32 -20.91 -13.08
C SER A 230 -18.14 -19.79 -12.05
N ALA A 231 -16.89 -19.45 -11.68
CA ALA A 231 -16.60 -18.44 -10.69
C ALA A 231 -16.88 -17.02 -11.21
N THR A 232 -17.21 -16.09 -10.30
CA THR A 232 -17.36 -14.67 -10.61
C THR A 232 -16.04 -13.90 -10.55
N SER A 233 -15.10 -14.37 -9.72
CA SER A 233 -13.76 -13.78 -9.56
C SER A 233 -12.95 -13.85 -10.86
N PRO A 234 -12.46 -12.70 -11.38
CA PRO A 234 -11.49 -12.69 -12.47
C PRO A 234 -10.24 -13.51 -12.19
N TYR A 235 -9.74 -13.50 -10.94
CA TYR A 235 -8.57 -14.29 -10.55
C TYR A 235 -8.82 -15.80 -10.67
N LEU A 236 -9.99 -16.28 -10.22
CA LEU A 236 -10.31 -17.69 -10.36
C LEU A 236 -10.52 -18.08 -11.82
N LEU A 237 -11.17 -17.22 -12.61
CA LEU A 237 -11.40 -17.43 -14.04
C LEU A 237 -10.08 -17.49 -14.84
N GLN A 238 -9.04 -16.73 -14.46
CA GLN A 238 -7.70 -16.82 -15.06
C GLN A 238 -7.09 -18.23 -14.97
N HIS A 239 -7.57 -19.08 -14.06
CA HIS A 239 -7.07 -20.44 -13.85
C HIS A 239 -8.05 -21.53 -14.31
N ALA A 240 -9.16 -21.17 -14.96
CA ALA A 240 -10.17 -22.12 -15.42
C ALA A 240 -9.68 -23.07 -16.52
N ASP A 241 -8.65 -22.69 -17.28
CA ASP A 241 -8.09 -23.54 -18.34
C ASP A 241 -6.80 -24.27 -17.91
N ASN A 242 -6.38 -24.12 -16.64
CA ASN A 242 -5.20 -24.82 -16.14
C ASN A 242 -5.42 -26.34 -16.10
N PRO A 243 -4.37 -27.15 -16.37
CA PRO A 243 -4.45 -28.61 -16.28
C PRO A 243 -4.63 -29.14 -14.85
N VAL A 244 -4.42 -28.29 -13.84
CA VAL A 244 -4.74 -28.60 -12.43
C VAL A 244 -6.25 -28.61 -12.22
N ASP A 245 -6.76 -29.61 -11.53
CA ASP A 245 -8.18 -29.75 -11.16
C ASP A 245 -8.52 -28.84 -9.97
N TRP A 246 -8.58 -27.54 -10.22
CA TRP A 246 -8.84 -26.54 -9.17
C TRP A 246 -10.27 -26.63 -8.64
N TRP A 247 -10.37 -26.51 -7.31
CA TRP A 247 -11.61 -26.33 -6.57
C TRP A 247 -11.69 -24.89 -6.04
N PRO A 248 -12.88 -24.26 -6.04
CA PRO A 248 -13.09 -23.13 -5.15
C PRO A 248 -13.07 -23.62 -3.69
N TRP A 249 -12.78 -22.71 -2.76
CA TRP A 249 -12.94 -23.04 -1.34
C TRP A 249 -14.40 -23.31 -1.01
N GLY A 250 -14.67 -24.42 -0.33
CA GLY A 250 -16.02 -24.74 0.14
C GLY A 250 -16.12 -26.14 0.74
N PRO A 251 -17.28 -26.46 1.34
CA PRO A 251 -17.51 -27.73 2.03
C PRO A 251 -17.32 -28.95 1.12
N GLU A 252 -17.59 -28.82 -0.18
CA GLU A 252 -17.43 -29.89 -1.17
C GLU A 252 -15.95 -30.27 -1.36
N ALA A 253 -15.05 -29.28 -1.44
CA ALA A 253 -13.61 -29.53 -1.58
C ALA A 253 -13.04 -30.18 -0.30
N LEU A 254 -13.46 -29.71 0.88
CA LEU A 254 -13.08 -30.30 2.16
C LEU A 254 -13.61 -31.74 2.30
N ALA A 255 -14.86 -31.99 1.91
CA ALA A 255 -15.45 -33.33 1.92
C ALA A 255 -14.72 -34.28 0.96
N GLU A 256 -14.30 -33.79 -0.21
CA GLU A 256 -13.52 -34.59 -1.16
C GLU A 256 -12.14 -34.94 -0.62
N ALA A 257 -11.46 -34.01 0.05
CA ALA A 257 -10.17 -34.27 0.69
C ALA A 257 -10.29 -35.37 1.75
N LYS A 258 -11.38 -35.32 2.56
CA LYS A 258 -11.70 -36.35 3.56
C LYS A 258 -12.03 -37.70 2.91
N ARG A 259 -12.84 -37.71 1.85
CA ARG A 259 -13.23 -38.93 1.13
C ARG A 259 -12.02 -39.63 0.52
N ARG A 260 -11.09 -38.88 -0.08
CA ARG A 260 -9.86 -39.40 -0.66
C ARG A 260 -8.75 -39.67 0.36
N ASN A 261 -8.88 -39.12 1.57
CA ASN A 261 -7.85 -39.10 2.62
C ASN A 261 -6.50 -38.58 2.12
N VAL A 262 -6.53 -37.44 1.42
CA VAL A 262 -5.35 -36.76 0.87
C VAL A 262 -5.25 -35.33 1.41
N PRO A 263 -4.04 -34.75 1.51
CA PRO A 263 -3.88 -33.37 1.91
C PRO A 263 -4.56 -32.40 0.94
N ILE A 264 -4.86 -31.20 1.44
CA ILE A 264 -5.28 -30.08 0.62
C ILE A 264 -4.04 -29.28 0.22
N LEU A 265 -3.96 -28.88 -1.04
CA LEU A 265 -3.04 -27.86 -1.51
C LEU A 265 -3.83 -26.58 -1.76
N LEU A 266 -3.66 -25.61 -0.88
CA LEU A 266 -4.32 -24.30 -0.95
C LEU A 266 -3.39 -23.29 -1.62
N SER A 267 -3.87 -22.62 -2.66
CA SER A 267 -3.21 -21.50 -3.31
C SER A 267 -4.08 -20.24 -3.21
N VAL A 268 -3.56 -19.18 -2.60
CA VAL A 268 -4.26 -17.90 -2.42
C VAL A 268 -3.52 -16.79 -3.17
N GLY A 269 -4.26 -15.95 -3.88
CA GLY A 269 -3.74 -14.80 -4.64
C GLY A 269 -4.86 -13.85 -5.08
N TYR A 270 -4.57 -12.96 -6.02
CA TYR A 270 -5.53 -12.00 -6.60
C TYR A 270 -5.09 -11.63 -8.03
N ALA A 271 -5.97 -11.00 -8.80
CA ALA A 271 -5.83 -10.90 -10.25
C ALA A 271 -4.63 -10.05 -10.73
N ALA A 272 -4.30 -8.97 -10.01
CA ALA A 272 -3.21 -8.05 -10.37
C ALA A 272 -1.81 -8.49 -9.86
N CYS A 273 -1.71 -9.66 -9.23
CA CYS A 273 -0.50 -10.14 -8.59
C CYS A 273 0.49 -10.77 -9.60
N HIS A 274 1.56 -10.05 -9.95
CA HIS A 274 2.61 -10.56 -10.85
C HIS A 274 3.17 -11.95 -10.43
N TRP A 275 3.61 -12.09 -9.17
CA TRP A 275 4.17 -13.36 -8.69
C TRP A 275 3.15 -14.52 -8.73
N CYS A 276 1.86 -14.22 -8.68
CA CYS A 276 0.81 -15.20 -8.81
C CYS A 276 0.70 -15.72 -10.25
N HIS A 277 0.88 -14.86 -11.25
CA HIS A 277 0.99 -15.23 -12.67
C HIS A 277 2.28 -16.01 -12.94
N VAL A 278 3.42 -15.55 -12.40
CA VAL A 278 4.70 -16.27 -12.52
C VAL A 278 4.58 -17.69 -11.99
N MET A 279 4.03 -17.87 -10.78
CA MET A 279 3.80 -19.21 -10.22
C MET A 279 2.86 -20.06 -11.09
N ALA A 280 1.83 -19.45 -11.69
CA ALA A 280 0.91 -20.16 -12.56
C ALA A 280 1.59 -20.66 -13.83
N HIS A 281 2.28 -19.78 -14.56
CA HIS A 281 3.00 -20.12 -15.78
C HIS A 281 4.12 -21.13 -15.54
N GLU A 282 4.91 -20.95 -14.48
CA GLU A 282 6.06 -21.81 -14.22
C GLU A 282 5.67 -23.18 -13.63
N SER A 283 4.52 -23.29 -12.96
CA SER A 283 4.16 -24.51 -12.22
C SER A 283 2.76 -25.06 -12.52
N PHE A 284 1.71 -24.24 -12.48
CA PHE A 284 0.33 -24.74 -12.57
C PHE A 284 -0.11 -25.09 -14.00
N GLU A 285 0.53 -24.49 -15.01
CA GLU A 285 0.30 -24.78 -16.43
C GLU A 285 1.09 -26.00 -16.94
N ASP A 286 2.11 -26.43 -16.20
CA ASP A 286 2.91 -27.59 -16.57
C ASP A 286 2.16 -28.90 -16.29
N ALA A 287 1.85 -29.65 -17.36
CA ALA A 287 1.04 -30.86 -17.30
C ALA A 287 1.60 -31.95 -16.37
N GLY A 288 2.93 -32.05 -16.23
CA GLY A 288 3.56 -33.02 -15.34
C GLY A 288 3.37 -32.68 -13.86
N THR A 289 3.50 -31.40 -13.51
CA THR A 289 3.23 -30.88 -12.16
C THR A 289 1.75 -31.00 -11.83
N ALA A 290 0.87 -30.62 -12.76
CA ALA A 290 -0.58 -30.75 -12.60
C ALA A 290 -1.02 -32.21 -12.38
N ALA A 291 -0.47 -33.17 -13.12
CA ALA A 291 -0.75 -34.59 -12.90
C ALA A 291 -0.36 -35.06 -11.49
N LEU A 292 0.78 -34.59 -10.97
CA LEU A 292 1.22 -34.88 -9.60
C LEU A 292 0.28 -34.26 -8.57
N MET A 293 -0.17 -33.02 -8.80
CA MET A 293 -1.10 -32.31 -7.93
C MET A 293 -2.46 -33.03 -7.89
N ASN A 294 -3.08 -33.25 -9.05
CA ASN A 294 -4.42 -33.84 -9.16
C ASN A 294 -4.49 -35.25 -8.54
N ALA A 295 -3.44 -36.05 -8.71
CA ALA A 295 -3.40 -37.41 -8.18
C ALA A 295 -3.32 -37.45 -6.64
N ASN A 296 -2.60 -36.50 -6.02
CA ASN A 296 -2.20 -36.61 -4.61
C ASN A 296 -2.81 -35.58 -3.68
N PHE A 297 -3.52 -34.59 -4.21
CA PHE A 297 -4.10 -33.50 -3.43
C PHE A 297 -5.53 -33.20 -3.87
N VAL A 298 -6.27 -32.54 -2.98
CA VAL A 298 -7.36 -31.66 -3.40
C VAL A 298 -6.81 -30.25 -3.51
N THR A 299 -6.74 -29.74 -4.73
CA THR A 299 -6.17 -28.42 -5.04
C THR A 299 -7.24 -27.35 -4.96
N ILE A 300 -7.09 -26.41 -4.03
CA ILE A 300 -8.03 -25.32 -3.80
C ILE A 300 -7.39 -23.98 -4.20
N LYS A 301 -8.12 -23.18 -4.98
CA LYS A 301 -7.73 -21.82 -5.40
C LYS A 301 -8.63 -20.79 -4.74
N VAL A 302 -8.05 -19.75 -4.18
CA VAL A 302 -8.80 -18.69 -3.47
C VAL A 302 -8.36 -17.31 -3.94
N ASP A 303 -9.33 -16.47 -4.25
CA ASP A 303 -9.15 -15.04 -4.43
C ASP A 303 -9.22 -14.35 -3.06
N ARG A 304 -8.11 -13.77 -2.60
CA ARG A 304 -8.06 -13.05 -1.31
C ARG A 304 -8.96 -11.82 -1.28
N GLU A 305 -9.29 -11.24 -2.43
CA GLU A 305 -10.16 -10.05 -2.49
C GLU A 305 -11.61 -10.43 -2.22
N GLU A 306 -12.03 -11.65 -2.56
CA GLU A 306 -13.36 -12.18 -2.25
C GLU A 306 -13.41 -12.90 -0.91
N ARG A 307 -12.30 -13.53 -0.47
CA ARG A 307 -12.20 -14.29 0.78
C ARG A 307 -11.00 -13.85 1.64
N PRO A 308 -11.00 -12.61 2.16
CA PRO A 308 -9.93 -12.11 3.01
C PRO A 308 -9.85 -12.84 4.36
N ASP A 309 -10.95 -13.47 4.78
CA ASP A 309 -11.05 -14.31 5.97
C ASP A 309 -10.14 -15.55 5.87
N ILE A 310 -10.17 -16.24 4.73
CA ILE A 310 -9.28 -17.37 4.45
C ILE A 310 -7.83 -16.89 4.36
N ASP A 311 -7.61 -15.79 3.63
CA ASP A 311 -6.29 -15.19 3.47
C ASP A 311 -5.65 -14.86 4.83
N ALA A 312 -6.38 -14.19 5.73
CA ALA A 312 -5.90 -13.83 7.06
C ALA A 312 -5.49 -15.04 7.90
N VAL A 313 -6.30 -16.10 7.91
CA VAL A 313 -6.02 -17.32 8.68
C VAL A 313 -4.73 -17.99 8.20
N TYR A 314 -4.59 -18.18 6.89
CA TYR A 314 -3.44 -18.90 6.34
C TYR A 314 -2.19 -18.01 6.20
N MET A 315 -2.34 -16.69 6.08
CA MET A 315 -1.23 -15.75 6.14
C MET A 315 -0.62 -15.72 7.54
N ALA A 316 -1.44 -15.72 8.60
CA ALA A 316 -0.96 -15.82 9.98
C ALA A 316 -0.17 -17.13 10.19
N ALA A 317 -0.66 -18.25 9.69
CA ALA A 317 0.06 -19.52 9.71
C ALA A 317 1.39 -19.46 8.93
N THR A 318 1.38 -18.85 7.74
CA THR A 318 2.57 -18.68 6.91
C THR A 318 3.65 -17.85 7.58
N GLN A 319 3.26 -16.73 8.20
CA GLN A 319 4.16 -15.86 8.95
C GLN A 319 4.72 -16.58 10.20
N ALA A 320 3.89 -17.31 10.93
CA ALA A 320 4.33 -18.08 12.10
C ALA A 320 5.34 -19.18 11.73
N MET A 321 5.16 -19.85 10.60
CA MET A 321 6.06 -20.93 10.15
C MET A 321 7.34 -20.43 9.47
N THR A 322 7.25 -19.36 8.69
CA THR A 322 8.35 -18.94 7.79
C THR A 322 9.03 -17.64 8.21
N GLY A 323 8.44 -16.90 9.15
CA GLY A 323 8.90 -15.57 9.58
C GLY A 323 8.57 -14.44 8.59
N GLN A 324 7.93 -14.75 7.46
CA GLN A 324 7.55 -13.81 6.41
C GLN A 324 6.22 -14.22 5.77
N GLY A 325 5.65 -13.35 4.96
CA GLY A 325 4.40 -13.61 4.26
C GLY A 325 4.41 -12.96 2.88
N GLY A 326 3.40 -13.25 2.07
CA GLY A 326 3.24 -12.67 0.75
C GLY A 326 2.44 -13.58 -0.19
N TRP A 327 2.09 -13.03 -1.34
CA TRP A 327 1.38 -13.75 -2.39
C TRP A 327 2.32 -14.02 -3.58
N PRO A 328 2.15 -15.15 -4.30
CA PRO A 328 1.16 -16.20 -4.08
C PRO A 328 1.45 -16.96 -2.79
N MET A 329 0.40 -17.28 -2.03
CA MET A 329 0.51 -18.09 -0.82
C MET A 329 0.21 -19.53 -1.17
N THR A 330 1.09 -20.45 -0.74
CA THR A 330 1.00 -21.89 -1.00
C THR A 330 1.04 -22.66 0.32
N CYS A 331 -0.09 -23.23 0.71
CA CYS A 331 -0.25 -23.95 1.98
C CYS A 331 -0.67 -25.40 1.76
N PHE A 332 -0.15 -26.31 2.58
CA PHE A 332 -0.58 -27.70 2.64
C PHE A 332 -1.31 -27.94 3.96
N LEU A 333 -2.54 -28.46 3.84
CA LEU A 333 -3.47 -28.59 4.94
C LEU A 333 -3.89 -30.05 5.12
N THR A 334 -4.27 -30.41 6.35
CA THR A 334 -4.99 -31.65 6.62
C THR A 334 -6.35 -31.64 5.89
N PRO A 335 -7.03 -32.79 5.72
CA PRO A 335 -8.40 -32.83 5.19
C PRO A 335 -9.42 -32.01 6.00
N ASP A 336 -9.09 -31.65 7.25
CA ASP A 336 -9.90 -30.78 8.10
C ASP A 336 -9.57 -29.29 7.94
N GLY A 337 -8.60 -28.94 7.07
CA GLY A 337 -8.21 -27.56 6.77
C GLY A 337 -7.10 -26.99 7.67
N GLU A 338 -6.52 -27.79 8.56
CA GLU A 338 -5.46 -27.34 9.48
C GLU A 338 -4.11 -27.26 8.74
N PRO A 339 -3.39 -26.12 8.77
CA PRO A 339 -2.12 -25.99 8.04
C PRO A 339 -0.99 -26.75 8.74
N PHE A 340 -0.22 -27.55 7.98
CA PHE A 340 0.99 -28.20 8.49
C PHE A 340 2.27 -27.79 7.75
N HIS A 341 2.16 -27.15 6.58
CA HIS A 341 3.29 -26.54 5.87
C HIS A 341 2.82 -25.35 5.07
N CYS A 342 3.56 -24.23 5.14
CA CYS A 342 3.22 -23.01 4.42
C CYS A 342 4.46 -22.40 3.73
N GLY A 343 4.21 -21.67 2.65
CA GLY A 343 5.21 -20.87 1.95
C GLY A 343 4.56 -19.91 0.97
N THR A 344 5.38 -19.19 0.22
CA THR A 344 4.92 -18.26 -0.81
C THR A 344 5.12 -18.86 -2.21
N TYR A 345 6.08 -18.34 -2.97
CA TYR A 345 6.48 -18.84 -4.28
C TYR A 345 7.49 -19.98 -4.17
N TYR A 346 7.34 -20.99 -5.05
CA TYR A 346 8.29 -22.08 -5.22
C TYR A 346 8.69 -22.24 -6.69
N PRO A 347 9.99 -22.27 -7.02
CA PRO A 347 10.46 -22.28 -8.39
C PRO A 347 10.25 -23.66 -9.07
N PRO A 348 10.19 -23.70 -10.41
CA PRO A 348 10.08 -24.96 -11.16
C PRO A 348 11.34 -25.82 -11.06
N SER A 349 12.50 -25.18 -10.84
CA SER A 349 13.80 -25.82 -10.63
C SER A 349 14.42 -25.42 -9.30
N PRO A 350 15.20 -26.29 -8.64
CA PRO A 350 15.76 -26.00 -7.32
C PRO A 350 16.68 -24.77 -7.36
N ARG A 351 16.59 -23.93 -6.33
CA ARG A 351 17.49 -22.79 -6.11
C ARG A 351 18.24 -22.99 -4.79
N PRO A 352 19.40 -22.33 -4.57
CA PRO A 352 20.12 -22.45 -3.31
C PRO A 352 19.22 -22.16 -2.10
N GLY A 353 19.02 -23.14 -1.23
CA GLY A 353 18.16 -23.02 -0.04
C GLY A 353 16.65 -23.17 -0.29
N MET A 354 16.22 -23.45 -1.53
CA MET A 354 14.81 -23.55 -1.90
C MET A 354 14.57 -24.76 -2.83
N PRO A 355 13.76 -25.75 -2.42
CA PRO A 355 13.44 -26.89 -3.27
C PRO A 355 12.62 -26.43 -4.48
N SER A 356 12.61 -27.23 -5.55
CA SER A 356 11.62 -27.00 -6.60
C SER A 356 10.21 -27.35 -6.12
N PHE A 357 9.19 -26.79 -6.75
CA PHE A 357 7.81 -27.07 -6.40
C PHE A 357 7.49 -28.57 -6.50
N ARG A 358 7.97 -29.28 -7.54
CA ARG A 358 7.82 -30.74 -7.65
C ARG A 358 8.49 -31.51 -6.52
N GLN A 359 9.69 -31.09 -6.08
CA GLN A 359 10.36 -31.73 -4.94
C GLN A 359 9.56 -31.57 -3.65
N LEU A 360 8.98 -30.38 -3.45
CA LEU A 360 8.11 -30.11 -2.31
C LEU A 360 6.85 -30.98 -2.33
N LEU A 361 6.16 -31.07 -3.48
CA LEU A 361 4.97 -31.92 -3.64
C LEU A 361 5.28 -33.37 -3.27
N VAL A 362 6.36 -33.94 -3.79
CA VAL A 362 6.78 -35.33 -3.48
C VAL A 362 7.07 -35.50 -1.99
N ALA A 363 7.78 -34.55 -1.37
CA ALA A 363 8.12 -34.62 0.06
C ALA A 363 6.89 -34.57 0.97
N VAL A 364 5.89 -33.75 0.61
CA VAL A 364 4.62 -33.66 1.34
C VAL A 364 3.83 -34.97 1.23
N VAL A 365 3.70 -35.52 0.01
CA VAL A 365 2.99 -36.79 -0.21
C VAL A 365 3.64 -37.93 0.57
N GLN A 366 4.96 -38.04 0.50
CA GLN A 366 5.70 -39.07 1.24
C GLN A 366 5.47 -38.91 2.75
N SER A 367 5.54 -37.69 3.28
CA SER A 367 5.33 -37.44 4.71
C SER A 367 3.90 -37.77 5.15
N TRP A 368 2.89 -37.48 4.32
CA TRP A 368 1.49 -37.85 4.59
C TRP A 368 1.26 -39.36 4.58
N GLN A 369 1.91 -40.10 3.70
CA GLN A 369 1.77 -41.56 3.62
C GLN A 369 2.50 -42.28 4.74
N GLU A 370 3.69 -41.80 5.12
CA GLU A 370 4.55 -42.46 6.11
C GLU A 370 4.20 -42.06 7.55
N ARG A 371 3.82 -40.80 7.78
CA ARG A 371 3.69 -40.20 9.13
C ARG A 371 2.49 -39.24 9.23
N PRO A 372 1.25 -39.67 8.88
CA PRO A 372 0.07 -38.80 8.89
C PRO A 372 -0.25 -38.26 10.29
N ASP A 373 -0.15 -39.10 11.33
CA ASP A 373 -0.47 -38.70 12.70
C ASP A 373 0.45 -37.57 13.20
N GLU A 374 1.76 -37.64 12.90
CA GLU A 374 2.72 -36.58 13.25
C GLU A 374 2.37 -35.24 12.59
N LEU A 375 1.90 -35.26 11.33
CA LEU A 375 1.50 -34.05 10.61
C LEU A 375 0.21 -33.44 11.16
N VAL A 376 -0.78 -34.28 11.49
CA VAL A 376 -2.05 -33.84 12.07
C VAL A 376 -1.82 -33.24 13.46
N ASP A 377 -1.02 -33.89 14.30
CA ASP A 377 -0.69 -33.36 15.63
C ASP A 377 0.12 -32.05 15.54
N GLY A 378 1.04 -31.97 14.59
CA GLY A 378 1.77 -30.72 14.29
C GLY A 378 0.82 -29.60 13.85
N ALA A 379 -0.12 -29.87 12.95
CA ALA A 379 -1.12 -28.91 12.48
C ALA A 379 -1.97 -28.37 13.64
N LYS A 380 -2.44 -29.26 14.52
CA LYS A 380 -3.22 -28.86 15.72
C LYS A 380 -2.42 -27.97 16.66
N GLN A 381 -1.13 -28.26 16.86
CA GLN A 381 -0.26 -27.41 17.67
C GLN A 381 -0.10 -26.02 17.06
N ILE A 382 0.05 -25.93 15.74
CA ILE A 382 0.10 -24.66 15.01
C ILE A 382 -1.20 -23.88 15.19
N VAL A 383 -2.36 -24.50 14.98
CA VAL A 383 -3.67 -23.85 15.15
C VAL A 383 -3.87 -23.37 16.60
N ALA A 384 -3.52 -24.19 17.59
CA ALA A 384 -3.61 -23.81 18.99
C ALA A 384 -2.69 -22.61 19.31
N HIS A 385 -1.46 -22.62 18.79
CA HIS A 385 -0.52 -21.52 18.98
C HIS A 385 -0.99 -20.22 18.31
N LEU A 386 -1.55 -20.31 17.10
CA LEU A 386 -2.14 -19.17 16.41
C LEU A 386 -3.30 -18.60 17.21
N ALA A 387 -4.20 -19.44 17.73
CA ALA A 387 -5.33 -19.00 18.55
C ALA A 387 -4.89 -18.27 19.85
N GLU A 388 -3.76 -18.67 20.45
CA GLU A 388 -3.18 -17.95 21.60
C GLU A 388 -2.60 -16.59 21.21
N GLN A 389 -2.06 -16.45 19.98
CA GLN A 389 -1.43 -15.23 19.48
C GLN A 389 -2.40 -14.23 18.87
N THR A 390 -3.48 -14.71 18.23
CA THR A 390 -4.54 -13.90 17.61
C THR A 390 -5.61 -13.45 18.59
N GLY A 391 -5.43 -13.76 19.88
CA GLY A 391 -6.30 -13.29 20.95
C GLY A 391 -6.35 -11.76 21.03
N PRO A 392 -7.43 -11.20 21.61
CA PRO A 392 -7.62 -9.76 21.67
C PRO A 392 -6.50 -9.07 22.46
N LEU A 393 -6.05 -7.93 21.94
CA LEU A 393 -5.02 -7.13 22.59
C LEU A 393 -5.44 -6.74 24.01
N LYS A 394 -4.45 -6.71 24.92
CA LYS A 394 -4.66 -6.24 26.29
C LYS A 394 -4.98 -4.75 26.30
N GLU A 395 -5.88 -4.34 27.19
CA GLU A 395 -6.21 -2.93 27.36
C GLU A 395 -4.96 -2.12 27.75
N SER A 396 -4.76 -1.04 27.03
CA SER A 396 -3.76 -0.02 27.27
C SER A 396 -4.30 1.30 26.76
N VAL A 397 -4.32 2.31 27.61
CA VAL A 397 -4.80 3.65 27.22
C VAL A 397 -3.91 4.21 26.10
N VAL A 398 -4.53 4.87 25.12
CA VAL A 398 -3.85 5.72 24.12
C VAL A 398 -4.10 7.16 24.52
N ASP A 399 -3.16 7.74 25.28
CA ASP A 399 -3.19 9.13 25.71
C ASP A 399 -2.20 9.99 24.90
N GLU A 400 -2.11 11.27 25.27
CA GLU A 400 -1.18 12.21 24.63
C GLU A 400 0.29 11.77 24.70
N ALA A 401 0.70 11.08 25.77
CA ALA A 401 2.06 10.58 25.90
C ALA A 401 2.33 9.43 24.93
N VAL A 402 1.37 8.51 24.73
CA VAL A 402 1.46 7.45 23.72
C VAL A 402 1.51 8.05 22.31
N LEU A 403 0.67 9.05 22.00
CA LEU A 403 0.66 9.72 20.70
C LEU A 403 2.00 10.40 20.40
N ALA A 404 2.52 11.21 21.32
CA ALA A 404 3.84 11.83 21.16
C ALA A 404 4.98 10.79 21.08
N GLY A 405 4.88 9.71 21.87
CA GLY A 405 5.82 8.59 21.81
C GLY A 405 5.82 7.86 20.47
N ALA A 406 4.66 7.68 19.86
CA ALA A 406 4.52 7.10 18.52
C ALA A 406 5.21 7.96 17.47
N VAL A 407 5.05 9.28 17.50
CA VAL A 407 5.80 10.21 16.63
C VAL A 407 7.30 10.07 16.82
N GLY A 408 7.77 10.01 18.08
CA GLY A 408 9.18 9.84 18.40
C GLY A 408 9.78 8.54 17.84
N LYS A 409 9.01 7.45 17.86
CA LYS A 409 9.41 6.16 17.25
C LYS A 409 9.44 6.23 15.73
N LEU A 410 8.39 6.77 15.10
CA LEU A 410 8.34 6.95 13.66
C LEU A 410 9.50 7.80 13.15
N GLN A 411 9.89 8.85 13.90
CA GLN A 411 11.05 9.67 13.57
C GLN A 411 12.38 8.89 13.59
N GLN A 412 12.51 7.87 14.44
CA GLN A 412 13.69 7.02 14.51
C GLN A 412 13.73 6.00 13.36
N GLU A 413 12.56 5.54 12.90
CA GLU A 413 12.42 4.57 11.81
C GLU A 413 12.37 5.22 10.41
N ALA A 414 12.25 6.54 10.35
CA ALA A 414 12.15 7.29 9.10
C ALA A 414 13.43 7.21 8.25
N ASP A 415 13.25 6.96 6.96
CA ASP A 415 14.29 7.10 5.95
C ASP A 415 14.45 8.60 5.64
N ARG A 416 15.43 9.23 6.29
CA ARG A 416 15.70 10.67 6.13
C ARG A 416 16.30 11.04 4.78
N VAL A 417 16.76 10.07 4.00
CA VAL A 417 17.39 10.31 2.70
C VAL A 417 16.33 10.26 1.62
N ASN A 418 15.50 9.21 1.61
CA ASN A 418 14.53 8.97 0.55
C ASN A 418 13.07 9.22 0.95
N GLY A 419 12.81 9.67 2.17
CA GLY A 419 11.44 9.82 2.73
C GLY A 419 10.79 8.47 3.03
N GLY A 420 9.72 8.43 3.82
CA GLY A 420 9.05 7.19 4.24
C GLY A 420 9.76 6.45 5.37
N PHE A 421 9.48 5.15 5.52
CA PHE A 421 9.94 4.36 6.67
C PHE A 421 10.53 3.02 6.23
N GLY A 422 11.52 2.55 6.99
CA GLY A 422 12.14 1.24 6.73
C GLY A 422 13.09 1.22 5.53
N ARG A 423 13.25 0.04 4.93
CA ARG A 423 14.12 -0.23 3.78
C ARG A 423 13.28 -0.78 2.62
N ALA A 424 13.92 -1.03 1.48
CA ALA A 424 13.33 -1.75 0.36
C ALA A 424 12.81 -3.16 0.75
N PRO A 425 11.66 -3.61 0.23
CA PRO A 425 10.68 -2.84 -0.57
C PRO A 425 9.89 -1.83 0.30
N LYS A 426 9.41 -0.75 -0.31
CA LYS A 426 8.70 0.34 0.40
C LYS A 426 7.26 0.50 -0.06
N PHE A 427 6.35 0.41 0.90
CA PHE A 427 4.92 0.65 0.74
C PHE A 427 4.54 2.08 1.16
N PRO A 428 3.58 2.72 0.49
CA PRO A 428 3.05 4.01 0.91
C PRO A 428 2.47 3.96 2.33
N PRO A 429 3.02 4.72 3.29
CA PRO A 429 2.58 4.66 4.68
C PRO A 429 1.37 5.59 4.91
N SER A 430 0.34 5.52 4.05
CA SER A 430 -0.75 6.51 3.93
C SER A 430 -1.44 6.81 5.27
N MET A 431 -1.81 5.77 6.02
CA MET A 431 -2.47 5.92 7.33
C MET A 431 -1.54 6.53 8.39
N VAL A 432 -0.25 6.19 8.36
CA VAL A 432 0.74 6.78 9.26
C VAL A 432 0.94 8.27 8.95
N LEU A 433 0.95 8.63 7.66
CA LEU A 433 1.05 10.03 7.25
C LEU A 433 -0.19 10.84 7.64
N GLU A 434 -1.39 10.25 7.54
CA GLU A 434 -2.63 10.86 8.03
C GLU A 434 -2.58 11.07 9.55
N PHE A 435 -2.09 10.09 10.33
CA PHE A 435 -1.84 10.27 11.76
C PHE A 435 -0.88 11.43 12.05
N LEU A 436 0.29 11.45 11.40
CA LEU A 436 1.30 12.49 11.61
C LEU A 436 0.75 13.87 11.25
N LEU A 437 -0.06 13.97 10.19
CA LEU A 437 -0.71 15.22 9.81
C LEU A 437 -1.71 15.68 10.89
N ARG A 438 -2.59 14.79 11.38
CA ARG A 438 -3.51 15.12 12.48
C ARG A 438 -2.79 15.51 13.77
N HIS A 439 -1.70 14.82 14.08
CA HIS A 439 -0.85 15.16 15.21
C HIS A 439 -0.27 16.57 15.06
N HIS A 440 0.21 16.94 13.87
CA HIS A 440 0.66 18.30 13.59
C HIS A 440 -0.48 19.31 13.75
N GLU A 441 -1.68 19.03 13.25
CA GLU A 441 -2.82 19.94 13.36
C GLU A 441 -3.22 20.22 14.81
N ARG A 442 -3.20 19.20 15.67
CA ARG A 442 -3.53 19.37 17.09
C ARG A 442 -2.42 20.04 17.90
N THR A 443 -1.15 19.72 17.62
CA THR A 443 -0.03 20.07 18.50
C THR A 443 0.91 21.14 17.95
N GLY A 444 0.85 21.43 16.65
CA GLY A 444 1.84 22.23 15.95
C GLY A 444 3.20 21.54 15.74
N SER A 445 3.31 20.23 15.96
CA SER A 445 4.58 19.48 15.85
C SER A 445 5.24 19.62 14.48
N ALA A 446 6.35 20.36 14.43
CA ALA A 446 7.15 20.52 13.22
C ALA A 446 7.82 19.21 12.77
N VAL A 447 8.13 18.32 13.73
CA VAL A 447 8.69 17.00 13.43
C VAL A 447 7.71 16.16 12.64
N ALA A 448 6.45 16.10 13.07
CA ALA A 448 5.43 15.32 12.39
C ALA A 448 5.19 15.84 10.97
N LEU A 449 5.06 17.17 10.79
CA LEU A 449 4.89 17.77 9.46
C LEU A 449 6.12 17.53 8.55
N SER A 450 7.34 17.62 9.08
CA SER A 450 8.55 17.36 8.29
C SER A 450 8.62 15.91 7.77
N LEU A 451 8.18 14.93 8.56
CA LEU A 451 8.09 13.53 8.13
C LEU A 451 7.03 13.35 7.04
N VAL A 452 5.89 14.04 7.18
CA VAL A 452 4.81 14.06 6.20
C VAL A 452 5.28 14.64 4.87
N ASP A 453 5.83 15.86 4.88
CA ASP A 453 6.24 16.58 3.67
C ASP A 453 7.33 15.83 2.90
N SER A 454 8.38 15.36 3.60
CA SER A 454 9.49 14.65 2.96
C SER A 454 9.05 13.34 2.32
N THR A 455 8.18 12.58 3.00
CA THR A 455 7.65 11.32 2.46
C THR A 455 6.69 11.57 1.29
N ALA A 456 5.78 12.54 1.43
CA ALA A 456 4.81 12.89 0.40
C ALA A 456 5.47 13.41 -0.88
N GLU A 457 6.50 14.25 -0.75
CA GLU A 457 7.25 14.77 -1.89
C GLU A 457 8.03 13.65 -2.60
N ALA A 458 8.68 12.76 -1.84
CA ALA A 458 9.45 11.65 -2.41
C ALA A 458 8.55 10.67 -3.20
N MET A 459 7.41 10.27 -2.64
CA MET A 459 6.45 9.42 -3.35
C MET A 459 5.88 10.10 -4.60
N ALA A 460 5.54 11.38 -4.51
CA ALA A 460 4.92 12.15 -5.60
C ALA A 460 5.88 12.42 -6.78
N ARG A 461 7.18 12.48 -6.53
CA ARG A 461 8.23 12.68 -7.55
C ARG A 461 8.90 11.38 -8.00
N GLY A 462 8.74 10.30 -7.26
CA GLY A 462 9.25 8.98 -7.62
C GLY A 462 8.52 8.37 -8.83
N GLY A 463 8.98 7.20 -9.24
CA GLY A 463 8.30 6.38 -10.25
C GLY A 463 7.09 5.61 -9.72
N LEU A 464 6.83 5.68 -8.39
CA LEU A 464 5.63 5.15 -7.76
C LEU A 464 4.35 5.89 -8.21
N TYR A 465 4.40 7.21 -8.31
CA TYR A 465 3.30 8.03 -8.83
C TYR A 465 3.39 8.12 -10.36
N ASP A 466 2.29 7.80 -11.04
CA ASP A 466 2.22 7.94 -12.48
C ASP A 466 2.17 9.42 -12.86
N GLN A 467 3.30 9.92 -13.35
CA GLN A 467 3.47 11.34 -13.68
C GLN A 467 2.59 11.81 -14.84
N LEU A 468 2.00 10.90 -15.65
CA LEU A 468 1.22 11.24 -16.83
C LEU A 468 -0.28 11.23 -16.58
N ALA A 469 -0.82 10.17 -15.96
CA ALA A 469 -2.26 10.01 -15.72
C ALA A 469 -2.65 10.00 -14.24
N GLY A 470 -1.69 10.15 -13.33
CA GLY A 470 -1.96 10.06 -11.91
C GLY A 470 -2.24 8.64 -11.40
N GLY A 471 -2.55 8.58 -10.12
CA GLY A 471 -2.61 7.34 -9.37
C GLY A 471 -1.22 6.76 -9.05
N PHE A 472 -1.20 5.96 -8.00
CA PHE A 472 -0.03 5.30 -7.45
C PHE A 472 -0.06 3.82 -7.76
N ALA A 473 1.11 3.30 -8.10
CA ALA A 473 1.40 1.89 -7.98
C ALA A 473 1.50 1.48 -6.49
N ARG A 474 1.31 0.20 -6.19
CA ARG A 474 1.15 -0.26 -4.79
C ARG A 474 2.39 -0.07 -3.95
N TYR A 475 3.58 -0.38 -4.47
CA TYR A 475 4.82 -0.27 -3.71
C TYR A 475 6.05 -0.18 -4.61
N SER A 476 7.15 0.31 -4.04
CA SER A 476 8.47 0.39 -4.67
C SER A 476 9.33 -0.80 -4.29
N VAL A 477 10.01 -1.42 -5.25
CA VAL A 477 10.99 -2.49 -4.97
C VAL A 477 12.28 -1.95 -4.37
N ASP A 478 12.59 -0.68 -4.63
CA ASP A 478 13.76 0.01 -4.09
C ASP A 478 13.40 1.03 -2.99
N ALA A 479 14.44 1.56 -2.34
CA ALA A 479 14.28 2.49 -1.22
C ALA A 479 14.00 3.92 -1.69
N GLU A 480 14.35 4.24 -2.92
CA GLU A 480 14.35 5.56 -3.54
C GLU A 480 13.01 5.92 -4.22
N TRP A 481 12.03 5.02 -4.18
CA TRP A 481 10.71 5.16 -4.83
C TRP A 481 10.80 5.19 -6.37
N ILE A 482 11.78 4.51 -6.96
CA ILE A 482 12.06 4.60 -8.40
C ILE A 482 11.28 3.56 -9.19
N VAL A 483 11.40 2.29 -8.84
CA VAL A 483 10.84 1.15 -9.57
C VAL A 483 9.67 0.60 -8.76
N PRO A 484 8.43 0.72 -9.24
CA PRO A 484 7.29 0.11 -8.59
C PRO A 484 7.10 -1.36 -9.03
N HIS A 485 6.34 -2.11 -8.25
CA HIS A 485 5.47 -3.14 -8.84
C HIS A 485 4.23 -2.44 -9.38
N PHE A 486 3.95 -2.59 -10.67
CA PHE A 486 3.08 -1.66 -11.42
C PHE A 486 1.58 -1.81 -11.15
N GLU A 487 1.18 -2.75 -10.29
CA GLU A 487 -0.20 -2.91 -9.84
C GLU A 487 -0.70 -1.61 -9.19
N LYS A 488 -1.91 -1.16 -9.55
CA LYS A 488 -2.55 0.02 -8.96
C LYS A 488 -3.85 -0.38 -8.28
N MET A 489 -3.88 -0.30 -6.95
CA MET A 489 -5.03 -0.74 -6.16
C MET A 489 -5.95 0.43 -5.80
N LEU A 490 -7.26 0.18 -5.74
CA LEU A 490 -8.25 1.20 -5.35
C LEU A 490 -8.02 1.73 -3.93
N TYR A 491 -7.78 0.84 -2.96
CA TYR A 491 -7.64 1.26 -1.56
C TYR A 491 -6.39 2.13 -1.33
N ASP A 492 -5.26 1.83 -1.98
CA ASP A 492 -4.04 2.64 -1.88
C ASP A 492 -4.30 4.06 -2.41
N ASN A 493 -4.93 4.14 -3.57
CA ASN A 493 -5.25 5.40 -4.23
C ASN A 493 -6.33 6.20 -3.49
N ALA A 494 -7.31 5.55 -2.89
CA ALA A 494 -8.31 6.20 -2.05
C ALA A 494 -7.68 6.82 -0.79
N LEU A 495 -6.84 6.05 -0.07
CA LEU A 495 -6.15 6.52 1.12
C LEU A 495 -5.17 7.66 0.80
N LEU A 496 -4.42 7.55 -0.30
CA LEU A 496 -3.50 8.60 -0.74
C LEU A 496 -4.23 9.85 -1.25
N LEU A 497 -5.34 9.71 -1.99
CA LEU A 497 -6.19 10.84 -2.38
C LEU A 497 -6.62 11.65 -1.16
N ARG A 498 -7.18 10.98 -0.16
CA ARG A 498 -7.61 11.60 1.09
C ARG A 498 -6.45 12.32 1.78
N PHE A 499 -5.34 11.62 1.97
CA PHE A 499 -4.14 12.16 2.62
C PHE A 499 -3.58 13.40 1.88
N TYR A 500 -3.40 13.36 0.56
CA TYR A 500 -2.87 14.49 -0.19
C TYR A 500 -3.84 15.67 -0.24
N ALA A 501 -5.16 15.42 -0.24
CA ALA A 501 -6.16 16.47 -0.10
C ALA A 501 -6.06 17.16 1.27
N HIS A 502 -5.88 16.40 2.35
CA HIS A 502 -5.64 16.95 3.69
C HIS A 502 -4.31 17.69 3.78
N LEU A 503 -3.25 17.16 3.19
CA LEU A 503 -1.95 17.83 3.15
C LEU A 503 -2.04 19.17 2.42
N TRP A 504 -2.72 19.22 1.27
CA TRP A 504 -2.98 20.47 0.56
C TRP A 504 -3.81 21.42 1.42
N ARG A 505 -4.89 20.94 2.04
CA ARG A 505 -5.76 21.74 2.91
C ARG A 505 -4.94 22.42 4.01
N ARG A 506 -3.96 21.71 4.57
CA ARG A 506 -3.15 22.22 5.69
C ARG A 506 -1.98 23.10 5.28
N THR A 507 -1.33 22.81 4.15
CA THR A 507 -0.06 23.45 3.76
C THR A 507 -0.17 24.39 2.56
N GLY A 508 -1.21 24.24 1.74
CA GLY A 508 -1.32 24.87 0.43
C GLY A 508 -0.34 24.31 -0.62
N SER A 509 0.30 23.16 -0.36
CA SER A 509 1.31 22.57 -1.25
C SER A 509 0.79 22.33 -2.68
N ALA A 510 1.46 22.92 -3.66
CA ALA A 510 1.13 22.72 -5.07
C ALA A 510 1.33 21.27 -5.52
N THR A 511 2.35 20.58 -5.00
CA THR A 511 2.55 19.14 -5.23
C THR A 511 1.36 18.35 -4.71
N ALA A 512 0.90 18.63 -3.48
CA ALA A 512 -0.22 17.92 -2.88
C ALA A 512 -1.51 18.13 -3.66
N LEU A 513 -1.77 19.37 -4.13
CA LEU A 513 -2.92 19.66 -5.01
C LEU A 513 -2.88 18.86 -6.31
N ARG A 514 -1.72 18.86 -6.99
CA ARG A 514 -1.51 18.12 -8.25
C ARG A 514 -1.78 16.64 -8.06
N VAL A 515 -1.21 16.05 -7.01
CA VAL A 515 -1.31 14.63 -6.73
C VAL A 515 -2.74 14.24 -6.33
N ALA A 516 -3.39 15.01 -5.46
CA ALA A 516 -4.80 14.77 -5.12
C ALA A 516 -5.70 14.85 -6.35
N THR A 517 -5.53 15.88 -7.19
CA THR A 517 -6.32 16.05 -8.41
C THR A 517 -6.09 14.90 -9.39
N GLY A 518 -4.83 14.58 -9.72
CA GLY A 518 -4.51 13.50 -10.64
C GLY A 518 -4.91 12.12 -10.12
N THR A 519 -4.90 11.90 -8.80
CA THR A 519 -5.38 10.64 -8.22
C THR A 519 -6.89 10.52 -8.31
N ALA A 520 -7.66 11.59 -8.04
CA ALA A 520 -9.12 11.58 -8.21
C ALA A 520 -9.53 11.38 -9.68
N GLU A 521 -8.81 12.01 -10.62
CA GLU A 521 -9.00 11.81 -12.06
C GLU A 521 -8.67 10.38 -12.46
N PHE A 522 -7.56 9.80 -11.96
CA PHE A 522 -7.23 8.38 -12.18
C PHE A 522 -8.35 7.44 -11.70
N LEU A 523 -8.89 7.64 -10.49
CA LEU A 523 -9.99 6.83 -9.98
C LEU A 523 -11.19 6.87 -10.94
N PHE A 524 -11.55 8.05 -11.44
CA PHE A 524 -12.67 8.21 -12.36
C PHE A 524 -12.39 7.69 -13.77
N GLU A 525 -11.25 8.01 -14.37
CA GLU A 525 -10.96 7.67 -15.76
C GLU A 525 -10.57 6.21 -15.95
N SER A 526 -9.86 5.62 -14.98
CA SER A 526 -9.29 4.27 -15.12
C SER A 526 -10.04 3.21 -14.33
N LEU A 527 -10.52 3.54 -13.11
CA LEU A 527 -11.14 2.55 -12.23
C LEU A 527 -12.67 2.63 -12.22
N ARG A 528 -13.31 3.67 -12.75
CA ARG A 528 -14.77 3.73 -12.75
C ARG A 528 -15.38 2.61 -13.59
N THR A 529 -16.36 1.94 -13.00
CA THR A 529 -17.19 0.90 -13.63
C THR A 529 -18.43 1.53 -14.29
N PRO A 530 -19.01 0.90 -15.33
CA PRO A 530 -20.28 1.35 -15.91
C PRO A 530 -21.43 1.45 -14.90
N GLU A 531 -21.39 0.67 -13.82
CA GLU A 531 -22.41 0.61 -12.77
C GLU A 531 -22.35 1.78 -11.78
N GLY A 532 -21.28 2.57 -11.81
CA GLY A 532 -21.08 3.76 -10.99
C GLY A 532 -20.13 3.59 -9.79
N GLY A 533 -19.66 2.37 -9.52
CA GLY A 533 -18.62 2.10 -8.53
C GLY A 533 -17.21 2.15 -9.12
N PHE A 534 -16.22 1.79 -8.31
CA PHE A 534 -14.82 1.69 -8.71
C PHE A 534 -14.33 0.24 -8.66
N ALA A 535 -13.64 -0.15 -9.73
CA ALA A 535 -12.94 -1.40 -9.93
C ALA A 535 -11.80 -1.56 -8.91
N SER A 536 -11.44 -2.81 -8.62
CA SER A 536 -10.56 -3.15 -7.51
C SER A 536 -9.10 -2.76 -7.80
N SER A 537 -8.66 -2.94 -9.05
CA SER A 537 -7.27 -2.70 -9.44
C SER A 537 -7.02 -2.59 -10.95
N LEU A 538 -5.81 -2.11 -11.30
CA LEU A 538 -5.16 -2.39 -12.58
C LEU A 538 -4.00 -3.38 -12.37
N ASP A 539 -3.84 -4.30 -13.32
CA ASP A 539 -2.80 -5.33 -13.34
C ASP A 539 -1.39 -4.73 -13.42
N ALA A 540 -0.42 -5.39 -12.79
CA ALA A 540 0.99 -5.06 -12.94
C ALA A 540 1.53 -5.43 -14.33
N ASP A 541 0.97 -6.50 -14.90
CA ASP A 541 1.42 -7.08 -16.16
C ASP A 541 0.56 -6.58 -17.33
N THR A 542 1.20 -6.45 -18.49
CA THR A 542 0.51 -6.20 -19.75
C THR A 542 1.10 -7.11 -20.81
N GLU A 543 0.27 -7.95 -21.42
CA GLU A 543 0.71 -9.02 -22.32
C GLU A 543 1.79 -9.93 -21.69
N GLY A 544 1.72 -10.16 -20.38
CA GLY A 544 2.66 -10.98 -19.62
C GLY A 544 4.00 -10.31 -19.30
N VAL A 545 4.11 -8.99 -19.53
CA VAL A 545 5.32 -8.20 -19.21
C VAL A 545 4.98 -7.12 -18.19
N GLU A 546 5.63 -7.17 -17.03
CA GLU A 546 5.46 -6.19 -15.95
C GLU A 546 5.91 -4.78 -16.42
N GLY A 547 5.06 -3.77 -16.22
CA GLY A 547 5.42 -2.37 -16.47
C GLY A 547 5.51 -1.94 -17.94
N LEU A 548 5.20 -2.81 -18.91
CA LEU A 548 5.27 -2.55 -20.35
C LEU A 548 4.59 -1.23 -20.78
N THR A 549 3.42 -0.93 -20.20
CA THR A 549 2.68 0.31 -20.47
C THR A 549 3.42 1.55 -19.96
N TYR A 550 4.19 1.43 -18.88
CA TYR A 550 4.63 2.54 -18.04
C TYR A 550 6.09 2.96 -18.22
N VAL A 551 6.97 2.06 -18.69
CA VAL A 551 8.42 2.35 -18.81
C VAL A 551 8.80 2.93 -20.18
N TRP A 552 9.85 3.74 -20.20
CA TRP A 552 10.29 4.49 -21.40
C TRP A 552 11.79 4.40 -21.60
N THR A 553 12.23 4.38 -22.86
CA THR A 553 13.63 4.62 -23.23
C THR A 553 13.84 6.08 -23.66
N PRO A 554 15.07 6.62 -23.62
CA PRO A 554 15.34 7.96 -24.13
C PRO A 554 14.94 8.15 -25.60
N ALA A 555 15.06 7.09 -26.42
CA ALA A 555 14.70 7.12 -27.82
C ALA A 555 13.19 7.30 -28.02
N GLN A 556 12.37 6.58 -27.26
CA GLN A 556 10.90 6.69 -27.31
C GLN A 556 10.43 8.08 -26.88
N LEU A 557 11.03 8.65 -25.82
CA LEU A 557 10.70 10.00 -25.37
C LEU A 557 11.03 11.05 -26.45
N ARG A 558 12.20 10.94 -27.08
CA ARG A 558 12.61 11.83 -28.18
C ARG A 558 11.70 11.70 -29.40
N GLU A 559 11.24 10.49 -29.72
CA GLU A 559 10.31 10.27 -30.81
C GLU A 559 8.96 10.98 -30.60
N VAL A 560 8.45 10.98 -29.36
CA VAL A 560 7.16 11.61 -29.04
C VAL A 560 7.27 13.12 -28.88
N VAL A 561 8.30 13.60 -28.19
CA VAL A 561 8.44 15.02 -27.83
C VAL A 561 9.18 15.83 -28.90
N GLY A 562 10.13 15.20 -29.59
CA GLY A 562 10.95 15.78 -30.66
C GLY A 562 12.37 16.18 -30.22
N ASP A 563 12.69 16.11 -28.93
CA ASP A 563 13.99 16.45 -28.35
C ASP A 563 14.27 15.66 -27.04
N ASP A 564 15.39 15.96 -26.38
CA ASP A 564 15.82 15.28 -25.14
C ASP A 564 15.22 15.86 -23.85
N SER A 565 14.37 16.90 -23.93
CA SER A 565 13.86 17.61 -22.74
C SER A 565 13.06 16.70 -21.82
N ALA A 566 12.30 15.75 -22.37
CA ALA A 566 11.56 14.77 -21.58
C ALA A 566 12.48 13.77 -20.87
N ALA A 567 13.54 13.31 -21.53
CA ALA A 567 14.49 12.38 -20.92
C ALA A 567 15.24 13.05 -19.75
N GLU A 568 15.61 14.33 -19.90
CA GLU A 568 16.22 15.13 -18.84
C GLU A 568 15.25 15.39 -17.68
N LEU A 569 14.02 15.82 -17.97
CA LEU A 569 12.99 16.09 -16.96
C LEU A 569 12.64 14.85 -16.14
N PHE A 570 12.57 13.69 -16.81
CA PHE A 570 12.19 12.44 -16.17
C PHE A 570 13.35 11.61 -15.60
N GLY A 571 14.59 12.03 -15.88
CA GLY A 571 15.82 11.31 -15.56
C GLY A 571 15.85 9.90 -16.14
N VAL A 572 15.46 9.77 -17.41
CA VAL A 572 15.49 8.52 -18.20
C VAL A 572 16.81 8.46 -18.95
N THR A 573 17.64 7.47 -18.63
CA THR A 573 18.99 7.31 -19.21
C THR A 573 19.07 6.07 -20.10
N LYS A 574 20.21 5.85 -20.77
CA LYS A 574 20.42 4.66 -21.62
C LYS A 574 20.67 3.40 -20.79
N GLU A 575 21.21 3.57 -19.59
CA GLU A 575 21.42 2.48 -18.63
C GLU A 575 20.09 1.93 -18.11
N GLY A 576 19.07 2.78 -18.05
CA GLY A 576 17.76 2.44 -17.52
C GLY A 576 17.72 2.38 -15.99
N THR A 577 16.53 2.54 -15.43
CA THR A 577 16.24 2.15 -14.04
C THR A 577 15.47 0.82 -13.96
N PHE A 578 15.03 0.30 -15.11
CA PHE A 578 14.28 -0.92 -15.29
C PHE A 578 14.90 -1.80 -16.39
N GLU A 579 14.30 -2.95 -16.64
CA GLU A 579 14.76 -3.93 -17.62
C GLU A 579 14.93 -3.34 -19.03
N GLU A 580 15.82 -3.96 -19.81
CA GLU A 580 16.10 -3.61 -21.21
C GLU A 580 16.49 -2.14 -21.46
N GLY A 581 17.04 -1.46 -20.45
CA GLY A 581 17.45 -0.05 -20.54
C GLY A 581 16.26 0.93 -20.52
N ALA A 582 15.07 0.46 -20.15
CA ALA A 582 13.90 1.31 -19.91
C ALA A 582 13.98 1.95 -18.51
N SER A 583 13.19 3.00 -18.30
CA SER A 583 13.07 3.66 -17.00
C SER A 583 11.63 4.02 -16.69
N THR A 584 11.31 4.03 -15.41
CA THR A 584 10.12 4.70 -14.87
C THR A 584 10.29 6.22 -14.93
N LEU A 585 9.18 6.94 -15.02
CA LEU A 585 9.20 8.40 -15.07
C LEU A 585 9.24 8.98 -13.65
N ARG A 586 10.34 9.66 -13.29
CA ARG A 586 10.49 10.42 -12.04
C ARG A 586 10.41 11.90 -12.33
N LEU A 587 9.90 12.77 -11.45
CA LEU A 587 9.70 14.18 -11.78
C LEU A 587 10.70 15.11 -11.06
N PHE A 588 11.74 15.55 -11.78
CA PHE A 588 12.78 16.46 -11.24
C PHE A 588 12.44 17.96 -11.34
N GLY A 589 11.37 18.33 -12.05
CA GLY A 589 10.93 19.72 -12.25
C GLY A 589 9.42 19.84 -12.39
N ASP A 590 8.93 20.91 -13.00
CA ASP A 590 7.52 21.05 -13.33
C ASP A 590 7.23 20.39 -14.67
N LEU A 591 6.15 19.59 -14.75
CA LEU A 591 5.74 18.91 -15.98
C LEU A 591 4.92 19.86 -16.87
N PRO A 592 5.40 20.25 -18.07
CA PRO A 592 4.62 21.08 -18.96
C PRO A 592 3.42 20.31 -19.50
N GLU A 593 2.23 20.90 -19.43
CA GLU A 593 0.99 20.26 -19.85
C GLU A 593 1.01 19.75 -21.31
N PRO A 594 1.56 20.47 -22.30
CA PRO A 594 1.67 19.95 -23.67
C PRO A 594 2.56 18.71 -23.78
N MET A 595 3.59 18.59 -22.93
CA MET A 595 4.45 17.40 -22.89
C MET A 595 3.72 16.22 -22.26
N ARG A 596 3.00 16.45 -21.16
CA ARG A 596 2.15 15.44 -20.50
C ARG A 596 1.15 14.85 -21.48
N VAL A 597 0.39 15.70 -22.18
CA VAL A 597 -0.63 15.29 -23.14
C VAL A 597 -0.04 14.43 -24.26
N LYS A 598 1.05 14.88 -24.91
CA LYS A 598 1.70 14.10 -25.98
C LYS A 598 2.18 12.73 -25.50
N LEU A 599 2.81 12.66 -24.33
CA LEU A 599 3.30 11.41 -23.77
C LEU A 599 2.15 10.48 -23.37
N LEU A 600 1.07 11.03 -22.83
CA LEU A 600 -0.13 10.26 -22.49
C LEU A 600 -0.83 9.71 -23.74
N GLU A 601 -0.98 10.52 -24.79
CA GLU A 601 -1.51 10.07 -26.10
C GLU A 601 -0.65 8.98 -26.74
N ALA A 602 0.68 9.08 -26.62
CA ALA A 602 1.59 8.03 -27.07
C ALA A 602 1.46 6.76 -26.21
N ARG A 603 1.30 6.90 -24.90
CA ARG A 603 1.09 5.76 -23.98
C ARG A 603 -0.22 5.03 -24.26
N ALA A 604 -1.29 5.76 -24.57
CA ALA A 604 -2.61 5.18 -24.86
C ALA A 604 -2.62 4.26 -26.09
N LYS A 605 -1.61 4.34 -26.96
CA LYS A 605 -1.43 3.45 -28.12
C LYS A 605 -0.66 2.16 -27.79
N ARG A 606 -0.10 2.06 -26.58
CA ARG A 606 0.55 0.84 -26.09
C ARG A 606 -0.51 -0.14 -25.57
N PRO A 607 -0.18 -1.43 -25.47
CA PRO A 607 -0.95 -2.34 -24.63
C PRO A 607 -1.21 -1.72 -23.26
N GLN A 608 -2.44 -1.87 -22.74
CA GLN A 608 -2.87 -1.35 -21.45
C GLN A 608 -3.03 -2.49 -20.44
N PRO A 609 -2.78 -2.26 -19.14
CA PRO A 609 -2.96 -3.29 -18.12
C PRO A 609 -4.41 -3.74 -18.05
N GLY A 610 -4.61 -5.01 -17.71
CA GLY A 610 -5.92 -5.54 -17.39
C GLY A 610 -6.55 -4.81 -16.21
N ARG A 611 -7.88 -4.69 -16.20
CA ARG A 611 -8.62 -4.16 -15.06
C ARG A 611 -9.32 -5.30 -14.33
N ASP A 612 -9.15 -5.37 -13.02
CA ASP A 612 -10.00 -6.22 -12.19
C ASP A 612 -11.26 -5.43 -11.86
N ASP A 613 -12.31 -5.70 -12.64
CA ASP A 613 -13.58 -4.96 -12.64
C ASP A 613 -14.43 -5.20 -11.39
N LYS A 614 -13.97 -6.01 -10.42
CA LYS A 614 -14.72 -6.23 -9.19
C LYS A 614 -14.89 -4.92 -8.40
N VAL A 615 -16.11 -4.67 -7.95
CA VAL A 615 -16.40 -3.64 -6.94
C VAL A 615 -16.29 -4.31 -5.58
N ILE A 616 -15.31 -3.90 -4.77
CA ILE A 616 -15.16 -4.36 -3.37
C ILE A 616 -15.74 -3.31 -2.43
N ALA A 617 -16.63 -3.73 -1.53
CA ALA A 617 -17.40 -2.84 -0.65
C ALA A 617 -16.50 -1.96 0.23
N SER A 618 -15.54 -2.54 0.99
CA SER A 618 -14.64 -1.75 1.83
C SER A 618 -13.82 -0.73 1.03
N TRP A 619 -13.28 -1.11 -0.13
CA TRP A 619 -12.42 -0.26 -0.95
C TRP A 619 -13.21 0.89 -1.59
N ASN A 620 -14.44 0.62 -2.01
CA ASN A 620 -15.35 1.67 -2.47
C ASN A 620 -15.78 2.57 -1.30
N GLY A 621 -15.97 2.04 -0.09
CA GLY A 621 -16.18 2.84 1.12
C GLY A 621 -15.05 3.84 1.35
N LEU A 622 -13.79 3.40 1.26
CA LEU A 622 -12.61 4.28 1.34
C LEU A 622 -12.59 5.33 0.22
N ALA A 623 -12.91 4.94 -1.02
CA ALA A 623 -12.97 5.86 -2.16
C ALA A 623 -14.08 6.92 -2.00
N ILE A 624 -15.25 6.52 -1.49
CA ILE A 624 -16.37 7.42 -1.17
C ILE A 624 -15.93 8.44 -0.11
N THR A 625 -15.31 8.01 0.99
CA THR A 625 -14.77 8.92 2.00
C THR A 625 -13.78 9.91 1.40
N ALA A 626 -12.81 9.41 0.63
CA ALA A 626 -11.76 10.22 0.03
C ALA A 626 -12.33 11.28 -0.95
N LEU A 627 -13.23 10.88 -1.85
CA LEU A 627 -13.85 11.75 -2.83
C LEU A 627 -14.80 12.78 -2.19
N ALA A 628 -15.55 12.39 -1.15
CA ALA A 628 -16.45 13.30 -0.43
C ALA A 628 -15.64 14.37 0.33
N GLU A 629 -14.64 13.97 1.12
CA GLU A 629 -13.82 14.90 1.90
C GLU A 629 -12.96 15.79 0.99
N ALA A 630 -12.28 15.20 0.00
CA ALA A 630 -11.47 15.96 -0.95
C ALA A 630 -12.36 16.89 -1.81
N GLY A 631 -13.55 16.41 -2.21
CA GLY A 631 -14.53 17.18 -2.97
C GLY A 631 -14.97 18.45 -2.26
N VAL A 632 -15.24 18.36 -0.96
CA VAL A 632 -15.58 19.51 -0.12
C VAL A 632 -14.36 20.43 0.06
N ALA A 633 -13.19 19.90 0.40
CA ALA A 633 -12.00 20.69 0.70
C ALA A 633 -11.51 21.50 -0.53
N LEU A 634 -11.53 20.88 -1.70
CA LEU A 634 -10.99 21.40 -2.96
C LEU A 634 -12.04 22.11 -3.84
N ASP A 635 -13.28 22.22 -3.38
CA ASP A 635 -14.39 22.85 -4.13
C ASP A 635 -14.61 22.11 -5.48
N ARG A 636 -14.84 20.80 -5.39
CA ARG A 636 -15.02 19.85 -6.50
C ARG A 636 -16.34 19.09 -6.33
N PRO A 637 -17.50 19.72 -6.61
CA PRO A 637 -18.80 19.08 -6.43
C PRO A 637 -18.98 17.80 -7.26
N GLN A 638 -18.30 17.69 -8.40
CA GLN A 638 -18.32 16.48 -9.21
C GLN A 638 -17.71 15.26 -8.51
N TRP A 639 -16.76 15.45 -7.59
CA TRP A 639 -16.18 14.33 -6.83
C TRP A 639 -17.16 13.81 -5.77
N ILE A 640 -17.93 14.70 -5.15
CA ILE A 640 -19.03 14.34 -4.24
C ILE A 640 -20.09 13.55 -5.01
N GLU A 641 -20.36 13.93 -6.26
CA GLU A 641 -21.29 13.20 -7.13
C GLU A 641 -20.80 11.79 -7.47
N TRP A 642 -19.51 11.62 -7.80
CA TRP A 642 -18.94 10.28 -8.02
C TRP A 642 -19.00 9.41 -6.76
N ALA A 643 -18.74 10.00 -5.59
CA ALA A 643 -18.90 9.32 -4.30
C ALA A 643 -20.38 8.91 -4.06
N ARG A 644 -21.33 9.79 -4.40
CA ARG A 644 -22.77 9.53 -4.29
C ARG A 644 -23.19 8.35 -5.16
N GLU A 645 -22.76 8.30 -6.41
CA GLU A 645 -23.08 7.22 -7.35
C GLU A 645 -22.53 5.87 -6.89
N ALA A 646 -21.28 5.84 -6.41
CA ALA A 646 -20.68 4.64 -5.85
C ALA A 646 -21.43 4.16 -4.60
N ALA A 647 -21.81 5.07 -3.71
CA ALA A 647 -22.61 4.74 -2.53
C ALA A 647 -23.99 4.18 -2.88
N GLU A 648 -24.65 4.73 -3.91
CA GLU A 648 -25.93 4.23 -4.40
C GLU A 648 -25.81 2.85 -5.05
N LEU A 649 -24.68 2.56 -5.71
CA LEU A 649 -24.40 1.21 -6.19
C LEU A 649 -24.28 0.23 -5.02
N LEU A 650 -23.52 0.56 -3.98
CA LEU A 650 -23.35 -0.32 -2.81
C LEU A 650 -24.70 -0.62 -2.13
N LEU A 651 -25.56 0.39 -1.93
CA LEU A 651 -26.90 0.18 -1.38
C LEU A 651 -27.78 -0.70 -2.28
N ARG A 652 -27.67 -0.54 -3.61
CA ARG A 652 -28.52 -1.25 -4.57
C ARG A 652 -28.10 -2.70 -4.80
N VAL A 653 -26.80 -2.96 -4.86
CA VAL A 653 -26.23 -4.25 -5.30
C VAL A 653 -25.63 -5.03 -4.14
N HIS A 654 -24.93 -4.37 -3.22
CA HIS A 654 -24.20 -5.05 -2.15
C HIS A 654 -25.05 -5.30 -0.91
N VAL A 655 -26.11 -4.51 -0.67
CA VAL A 655 -27.02 -4.79 0.44
C VAL A 655 -28.05 -5.84 0.01
N VAL A 656 -27.84 -7.07 0.45
CA VAL A 656 -28.71 -8.23 0.18
C VAL A 656 -29.24 -8.75 1.49
N ASP A 657 -30.56 -8.88 1.60
CA ASP A 657 -31.25 -9.31 2.83
C ASP A 657 -30.83 -8.49 4.08
N GLY A 658 -30.59 -7.19 3.87
CA GLY A 658 -30.18 -6.24 4.91
C GLY A 658 -28.70 -6.32 5.30
N ARG A 659 -27.90 -7.22 4.73
CA ARG A 659 -26.47 -7.38 5.01
C ARG A 659 -25.60 -7.03 3.81
N LEU A 660 -24.35 -6.64 4.05
CA LEU A 660 -23.39 -6.37 2.99
C LEU A 660 -22.84 -7.68 2.40
N ARG A 661 -22.78 -7.73 1.08
CA ARG A 661 -21.93 -8.61 0.29
C ARG A 661 -20.65 -7.89 -0.06
N ARG A 662 -19.55 -8.64 -0.06
CA ARG A 662 -18.21 -8.06 -0.21
C ARG A 662 -17.95 -7.55 -1.62
N SER A 663 -18.24 -8.39 -2.63
CA SER A 663 -17.89 -8.11 -4.02
C SER A 663 -19.12 -8.10 -4.93
N SER A 664 -19.01 -7.38 -6.04
CA SER A 664 -19.87 -7.52 -7.21
C SER A 664 -19.05 -7.31 -8.49
N ARG A 665 -19.55 -7.78 -9.62
CA ARG A 665 -18.94 -7.58 -10.94
C ARG A 665 -20.04 -7.51 -12.01
N ASP A 666 -19.92 -6.58 -12.94
CA ASP A 666 -20.90 -6.34 -14.02
C ASP A 666 -22.34 -6.18 -13.49
N GLY A 667 -22.47 -5.53 -12.33
CA GLY A 667 -23.75 -5.31 -11.64
C GLY A 667 -24.33 -6.55 -10.93
N VAL A 668 -23.63 -7.68 -10.96
CA VAL A 668 -24.02 -8.93 -10.29
C VAL A 668 -23.27 -9.07 -8.97
N VAL A 669 -24.01 -9.21 -7.88
CA VAL A 669 -23.45 -9.41 -6.54
C VAL A 669 -22.83 -10.80 -6.39
N GLY A 670 -21.65 -10.87 -5.76
CA GLY A 670 -20.97 -12.12 -5.45
C GLY A 670 -21.52 -12.82 -4.20
N GLU A 671 -21.12 -14.07 -4.00
CA GLU A 671 -21.59 -14.89 -2.86
C GLU A 671 -20.88 -14.55 -1.55
N SER A 672 -19.68 -13.97 -1.58
CA SER A 672 -18.91 -13.64 -0.38
C SER A 672 -19.66 -12.69 0.55
N ALA A 673 -19.84 -13.10 1.80
CA ALA A 673 -20.36 -12.24 2.86
C ALA A 673 -19.40 -11.08 3.14
N GLY A 674 -19.93 -9.91 3.50
CA GLY A 674 -19.13 -8.79 3.95
C GLY A 674 -18.42 -9.11 5.28
N VAL A 675 -17.16 -8.71 5.36
CA VAL A 675 -16.34 -8.76 6.59
C VAL A 675 -16.39 -7.43 7.33
N LEU A 676 -15.86 -7.35 8.55
CA LEU A 676 -15.93 -6.16 9.40
C LEU A 676 -15.45 -4.87 8.69
N GLU A 677 -14.36 -4.98 7.93
CA GLU A 677 -13.82 -3.88 7.12
C GLU A 677 -14.87 -3.31 6.14
N ASP A 678 -15.69 -4.17 5.51
CA ASP A 678 -16.74 -3.74 4.58
C ASP A 678 -17.79 -2.89 5.28
N TYR A 679 -18.28 -3.33 6.44
CA TYR A 679 -19.27 -2.57 7.21
C TYR A 679 -18.70 -1.23 7.68
N ALA A 680 -17.47 -1.25 8.21
CA ALA A 680 -16.84 -0.08 8.77
C ALA A 680 -16.52 0.98 7.71
N CYS A 681 -15.84 0.61 6.62
CA CYS A 681 -15.45 1.55 5.57
C CYS A 681 -16.65 2.08 4.79
N VAL A 682 -17.69 1.26 4.53
CA VAL A 682 -18.91 1.73 3.87
C VAL A 682 -19.69 2.69 4.77
N ALA A 683 -19.81 2.37 6.07
CA ALA A 683 -20.44 3.28 7.02
C ALA A 683 -19.69 4.63 7.09
N ASP A 684 -18.35 4.63 7.14
CA ASP A 684 -17.57 5.86 7.14
C ASP A 684 -17.76 6.67 5.85
N GLY A 685 -17.81 6.02 4.69
CA GLY A 685 -18.13 6.66 3.41
C GLY A 685 -19.51 7.31 3.40
N PHE A 686 -20.52 6.64 3.97
CA PHE A 686 -21.86 7.22 4.12
C PHE A 686 -21.88 8.40 5.11
N LEU A 687 -21.13 8.34 6.21
CA LEU A 687 -20.97 9.48 7.13
C LEU A 687 -20.28 10.67 6.45
N ALA A 688 -19.29 10.42 5.59
CA ALA A 688 -18.64 11.46 4.80
C ALA A 688 -19.62 12.09 3.78
N LEU A 689 -20.46 11.30 3.12
CA LEU A 689 -21.53 11.81 2.25
C LEU A 689 -22.61 12.58 3.01
N HIS A 690 -22.95 12.15 4.23
CA HIS A 690 -23.87 12.89 5.10
C HIS A 690 -23.34 14.30 5.39
N GLN A 691 -22.06 14.40 5.74
CA GLN A 691 -21.37 15.67 5.96
C GLN A 691 -21.29 16.53 4.70
N ALA A 692 -20.94 15.93 3.56
CA ALA A 692 -20.78 16.64 2.28
C ALA A 692 -22.11 17.14 1.68
N THR A 693 -23.22 16.46 1.94
CA THR A 693 -24.51 16.73 1.28
C THR A 693 -25.62 17.21 2.21
N GLY A 694 -25.47 17.03 3.52
CA GLY A 694 -26.54 17.26 4.51
C GLY A 694 -27.69 16.25 4.44
N ALA A 695 -27.63 15.23 3.57
CA ALA A 695 -28.75 14.31 3.36
C ALA A 695 -28.85 13.26 4.48
N ALA A 696 -29.98 13.23 5.18
CA ALA A 696 -30.25 12.33 6.31
C ALA A 696 -30.22 10.82 5.95
N LYS A 697 -30.48 10.47 4.69
CA LYS A 697 -30.46 9.07 4.22
C LYS A 697 -29.12 8.39 4.51
N TRP A 698 -28.02 9.15 4.35
CA TRP A 698 -26.69 8.61 4.51
C TRP A 698 -26.34 8.32 5.97
N LEU A 699 -26.75 9.20 6.90
CA LEU A 699 -26.61 8.92 8.32
C LEU A 699 -27.40 7.68 8.74
N THR A 700 -28.64 7.56 8.23
CA THR A 700 -29.52 6.41 8.54
C THR A 700 -28.90 5.08 8.11
N GLU A 701 -28.41 5.00 6.87
CA GLU A 701 -27.76 3.79 6.37
C GLU A 701 -26.42 3.51 7.06
N ALA A 702 -25.63 4.55 7.37
CA ALA A 702 -24.38 4.39 8.12
C ALA A 702 -24.63 3.79 9.50
N THR A 703 -25.57 4.34 10.28
CA THR A 703 -25.87 3.83 11.63
C THR A 703 -26.43 2.42 11.58
N ARG A 704 -27.26 2.09 10.58
CA ARG A 704 -27.75 0.72 10.38
C ARG A 704 -26.61 -0.28 10.17
N LEU A 705 -25.61 0.07 9.37
CA LEU A 705 -24.43 -0.78 9.15
C LEU A 705 -23.55 -0.89 10.40
N LEU A 706 -23.37 0.20 11.15
CA LEU A 706 -22.64 0.17 12.42
C LEU A 706 -23.33 -0.70 13.48
N ASP A 707 -24.66 -0.66 13.54
CA ASP A 707 -25.43 -1.51 14.45
C ASP A 707 -25.28 -2.99 14.11
N LEU A 708 -25.32 -3.33 12.81
CA LEU A 708 -25.03 -4.69 12.36
C LEU A 708 -23.58 -5.12 12.67
N ALA A 709 -22.62 -4.21 12.50
CA ALA A 709 -21.23 -4.47 12.84
C ALA A 709 -21.06 -4.78 14.34
N LEU A 710 -21.64 -3.94 15.20
CA LEU A 710 -21.61 -4.13 16.65
C LEU A 710 -22.34 -5.42 17.08
N ALA A 711 -23.41 -5.81 16.40
CA ALA A 711 -24.18 -7.00 16.74
C ALA A 711 -23.45 -8.31 16.37
N HIS A 712 -22.82 -8.37 15.19
CA HIS A 712 -22.31 -9.64 14.64
C HIS A 712 -20.79 -9.82 14.75
N PHE A 713 -20.02 -8.74 14.91
CA PHE A 713 -18.56 -8.81 14.88
C PHE A 713 -17.92 -8.55 16.25
N ALA A 714 -18.66 -7.99 17.22
CA ALA A 714 -18.14 -7.79 18.57
C ALA A 714 -17.83 -9.12 19.26
N SER A 715 -16.72 -9.17 20.00
CA SER A 715 -16.44 -10.29 20.89
C SER A 715 -17.44 -10.29 22.04
N PRO A 716 -18.15 -11.41 22.30
CA PRO A 716 -19.08 -11.50 23.42
C PRO A 716 -18.36 -11.46 24.78
N ASP A 717 -17.09 -11.90 24.83
CA ASP A 717 -16.34 -12.07 26.07
C ASP A 717 -15.39 -10.90 26.36
N VAL A 718 -14.97 -10.15 25.33
CA VAL A 718 -13.92 -9.13 25.45
C VAL A 718 -14.41 -7.79 24.89
N PRO A 719 -14.91 -6.88 25.74
CA PRO A 719 -15.42 -5.58 25.30
C PRO A 719 -14.38 -4.78 24.49
N GLY A 720 -14.81 -4.23 23.36
CA GLY A 720 -13.95 -3.46 22.44
C GLY A 720 -13.08 -4.30 21.52
N ALA A 721 -13.10 -5.63 21.62
CA ALA A 721 -12.52 -6.51 20.62
C ALA A 721 -13.55 -6.90 19.57
N TYR A 722 -13.11 -7.02 18.32
CA TYR A 722 -13.95 -7.38 17.19
C TYR A 722 -13.25 -8.44 16.34
N PHE A 723 -14.05 -9.33 15.77
CA PHE A 723 -13.61 -10.31 14.78
C PHE A 723 -13.80 -9.76 13.37
N ASP A 724 -13.04 -10.27 12.41
CA ASP A 724 -13.14 -9.85 11.01
C ASP A 724 -14.34 -10.48 10.30
N THR A 725 -14.75 -11.69 10.69
CA THR A 725 -15.96 -12.36 10.16
C THR A 725 -17.13 -12.23 11.14
N ALA A 726 -18.36 -12.33 10.64
CA ALA A 726 -19.57 -12.35 11.48
C ALA A 726 -19.66 -13.64 12.34
N ASP A 727 -20.43 -13.60 13.42
CA ASP A 727 -20.62 -14.72 14.34
C ASP A 727 -21.42 -15.89 13.73
N ASP A 728 -22.16 -15.61 12.67
CA ASP A 728 -22.92 -16.56 11.86
C ASP A 728 -22.24 -16.90 10.51
N ALA A 729 -20.99 -16.50 10.33
CA ALA A 729 -20.21 -16.83 9.12
C ALA A 729 -19.76 -18.31 9.10
N GLU A 730 -19.25 -18.74 7.94
CA GLU A 730 -18.59 -20.04 7.79
C GLU A 730 -17.52 -20.24 8.88
N THR A 731 -17.51 -21.41 9.50
CA THR A 731 -16.51 -21.77 10.52
C THR A 731 -15.20 -22.19 9.84
N LEU A 732 -14.18 -21.34 9.95
CA LEU A 732 -12.79 -21.66 9.60
C LEU A 732 -12.06 -22.29 10.81
N VAL A 733 -10.79 -22.69 10.64
CA VAL A 733 -9.97 -23.25 11.73
C VAL A 733 -9.82 -22.30 12.94
N GLN A 734 -9.92 -20.99 12.69
CA GLN A 734 -10.07 -19.96 13.72
C GLN A 734 -10.86 -18.78 13.14
N ARG A 735 -11.53 -18.02 14.00
CA ARG A 735 -12.18 -16.77 13.61
C ARG A 735 -11.12 -15.65 13.60
N PRO A 736 -10.80 -15.04 12.44
CA PRO A 736 -9.77 -14.00 12.38
C PRO A 736 -10.21 -12.73 13.11
N ALA A 737 -9.23 -12.00 13.66
CA ALA A 737 -9.40 -10.74 14.37
C ALA A 737 -8.09 -9.94 14.32
N ASP A 738 -7.64 -9.53 13.13
CA ASP A 738 -6.37 -8.81 12.97
C ASP A 738 -6.47 -7.37 13.52
N PRO A 739 -5.72 -7.01 14.58
CA PRO A 739 -5.74 -5.65 15.10
C PRO A 739 -4.84 -4.69 14.30
N GLY A 740 -3.97 -5.21 13.41
CA GLY A 740 -2.95 -4.45 12.70
C GLY A 740 -3.48 -3.76 11.44
N ASP A 741 -3.19 -2.47 11.30
CA ASP A 741 -3.35 -1.78 10.02
C ASP A 741 -2.25 -2.24 9.06
N ASN A 742 -2.61 -2.56 7.81
CA ASN A 742 -1.67 -3.01 6.79
C ASN A 742 -1.73 -2.10 5.56
N ALA A 743 -2.00 -2.63 4.37
CA ALA A 743 -2.21 -1.82 3.16
C ALA A 743 -3.53 -1.02 3.23
N SER A 744 -4.50 -1.52 4.01
CA SER A 744 -5.74 -0.84 4.40
C SER A 744 -5.90 -0.85 5.93
N PRO A 745 -6.82 -0.05 6.50
CA PRO A 745 -7.15 -0.12 7.92
C PRO A 745 -7.64 -1.53 8.30
N SER A 746 -7.27 -2.02 9.48
CA SER A 746 -7.91 -3.21 10.04
C SER A 746 -9.42 -2.98 10.21
N GLY A 747 -10.23 -4.05 10.16
CA GLY A 747 -11.67 -3.93 10.38
C GLY A 747 -12.00 -3.26 11.71
N ALA A 748 -11.24 -3.58 12.76
CA ALA A 748 -11.40 -2.98 14.08
C ALA A 748 -11.02 -1.48 14.11
N SER A 749 -9.94 -1.07 13.44
CA SER A 749 -9.55 0.35 13.42
C SER A 749 -10.51 1.18 12.57
N ALA A 750 -10.96 0.65 11.43
CA ALA A 750 -11.98 1.24 10.59
C ALA A 750 -13.28 1.44 11.37
N LEU A 751 -13.74 0.41 12.09
CA LEU A 751 -14.96 0.47 12.89
C LEU A 751 -14.83 1.52 13.98
N ALA A 752 -13.70 1.57 14.69
CA ALA A 752 -13.48 2.59 15.73
C ALA A 752 -13.55 4.01 15.18
N GLY A 753 -13.00 4.25 13.98
CA GLY A 753 -13.10 5.54 13.29
C GLY A 753 -14.53 5.89 12.92
N ALA A 754 -15.25 4.97 12.26
CA ALA A 754 -16.63 5.19 11.85
C ALA A 754 -17.57 5.40 13.05
N LEU A 755 -17.39 4.64 14.14
CA LEU A 755 -18.13 4.83 15.39
C LEU A 755 -17.84 6.19 16.04
N LEU A 756 -16.58 6.64 16.03
CA LEU A 756 -16.22 7.96 16.57
C LEU A 756 -16.89 9.08 15.76
N THR A 757 -16.83 9.01 14.43
CA THR A 757 -17.52 9.94 13.51
C THR A 757 -19.03 9.91 13.73
N ALA A 758 -19.64 8.72 13.78
CA ALA A 758 -21.07 8.54 14.02
C ALA A 758 -21.50 9.10 15.38
N SER A 759 -20.66 8.98 16.42
CA SER A 759 -20.97 9.52 17.74
C SER A 759 -21.16 11.04 17.74
N ALA A 760 -20.55 11.73 16.78
CA ALA A 760 -20.66 13.18 16.61
C ALA A 760 -21.84 13.61 15.71
N LEU A 761 -22.36 12.70 14.87
CA LEU A 761 -23.43 12.98 13.91
C LEU A 761 -24.79 12.41 14.33
N ALA A 762 -24.80 11.32 15.10
CA ALA A 762 -25.99 10.61 15.55
C ALA A 762 -26.75 11.37 16.65
N GLY A 763 -28.03 11.02 16.82
CA GLY A 763 -28.87 11.57 17.87
C GLY A 763 -28.43 11.16 19.28
N HIS A 764 -28.96 11.85 20.29
CA HIS A 764 -28.56 11.67 21.69
C HIS A 764 -28.68 10.23 22.20
N ALA A 765 -29.63 9.45 21.68
CA ALA A 765 -29.85 8.05 22.06
C ALA A 765 -28.66 7.14 21.67
N ASP A 766 -28.03 7.38 20.52
CA ASP A 766 -26.98 6.51 19.98
C ASP A 766 -25.58 7.10 20.13
N SER A 767 -25.46 8.43 20.22
CA SER A 767 -24.18 9.14 20.32
C SER A 767 -23.28 8.58 21.42
N GLY A 768 -23.82 8.38 22.63
CA GLY A 768 -23.07 7.81 23.75
C GLY A 768 -22.63 6.37 23.52
N ARG A 769 -23.50 5.53 22.94
CA ARG A 769 -23.23 4.11 22.66
C ARG A 769 -22.10 3.95 21.64
N TYR A 770 -22.13 4.70 20.55
CA TYR A 770 -21.07 4.66 19.53
C TYR A 770 -19.75 5.18 20.07
N ARG A 771 -19.78 6.28 20.83
CA ARG A 771 -18.57 6.82 21.46
C ARG A 771 -17.92 5.82 22.40
N GLU A 772 -18.70 5.20 23.28
CA GLU A 772 -18.21 4.21 24.23
C GLU A 772 -17.63 2.98 23.52
N ALA A 773 -18.28 2.52 22.43
CA ALA A 773 -17.75 1.43 21.60
C ALA A 773 -16.42 1.79 20.92
N ALA A 774 -16.29 3.01 20.38
CA ALA A 774 -15.04 3.50 19.81
C ALA A 774 -13.91 3.63 20.85
N GLU A 775 -14.21 4.16 22.03
CA GLU A 775 -13.24 4.31 23.13
C GLU A 775 -12.75 2.96 23.65
N ARG A 776 -13.66 1.98 23.79
CA ARG A 776 -13.29 0.60 24.14
C ARG A 776 -12.39 -0.03 23.07
N ALA A 777 -12.70 0.16 21.79
CA ALA A 777 -11.87 -0.31 20.70
C ALA A 777 -10.46 0.28 20.75
N LEU A 778 -10.36 1.61 20.91
CA LEU A 778 -9.09 2.33 21.03
C LEU A 778 -8.25 1.82 22.22
N SER A 779 -8.88 1.50 23.35
CA SER A 779 -8.18 0.96 24.51
C SER A 779 -7.50 -0.38 24.24
N ARG A 780 -7.96 -1.16 23.25
CA ARG A 780 -7.30 -2.41 22.85
C ARG A 780 -6.05 -2.15 22.01
N ALA A 781 -6.02 -1.05 21.27
CA ALA A 781 -4.92 -0.74 20.36
C ALA A 781 -3.68 -0.15 21.06
N GLY A 782 -3.72 0.20 22.35
CA GLY A 782 -2.64 0.96 22.98
C GLY A 782 -1.27 0.29 23.00
N VAL A 783 -1.22 -1.03 23.16
CA VAL A 783 0.06 -1.77 23.08
C VAL A 783 0.62 -1.72 21.66
N LEU A 784 -0.23 -1.91 20.65
CA LEU A 784 0.14 -1.87 19.23
C LEU A 784 0.62 -0.46 18.84
N ALA A 785 -0.21 0.55 19.12
CA ALA A 785 0.07 1.96 18.88
C ALA A 785 1.37 2.43 19.54
N GLY A 786 1.60 2.02 20.79
CA GLY A 786 2.80 2.38 21.54
C GLY A 786 4.04 1.62 21.10
N ARG A 787 3.94 0.36 20.65
CA ARG A 787 5.10 -0.48 20.31
C ARG A 787 5.51 -0.40 18.85
N VAL A 788 4.55 -0.51 17.94
CA VAL A 788 4.78 -0.66 16.50
C VAL A 788 3.86 0.28 15.71
N PRO A 789 4.02 1.62 15.86
CA PRO A 789 3.08 2.62 15.33
C PRO A 789 2.89 2.55 13.80
N ARG A 790 3.83 1.94 13.05
CA ARG A 790 3.69 1.72 11.61
C ARG A 790 2.49 0.85 11.23
N PHE A 791 2.05 -0.06 12.09
CA PHE A 791 0.87 -0.92 11.89
C PHE A 791 -0.34 -0.44 12.70
N ALA A 792 -0.33 0.83 13.12
CA ALA A 792 -1.40 1.44 13.91
C ALA A 792 -1.79 2.83 13.38
N GLY A 793 -1.47 3.12 12.11
CA GLY A 793 -1.65 4.46 11.54
C GLY A 793 -3.08 4.95 11.67
N HIS A 794 -4.07 4.13 11.32
CA HIS A 794 -5.48 4.52 11.39
C HIS A 794 -5.95 4.57 12.85
N TRP A 795 -5.54 3.60 13.69
CA TRP A 795 -5.78 3.66 15.15
C TRP A 795 -5.31 4.98 15.77
N LEU A 796 -4.09 5.41 15.42
CA LEU A 796 -3.49 6.65 15.91
C LEU A 796 -4.23 7.88 15.34
N SER A 797 -4.67 7.86 14.08
CA SER A 797 -5.53 8.92 13.51
C SER A 797 -6.87 9.05 14.24
N VAL A 798 -7.49 7.93 14.65
CA VAL A 798 -8.73 7.92 15.44
C VAL A 798 -8.46 8.42 16.86
N ALA A 799 -7.33 8.03 17.47
CA ALA A 799 -6.93 8.51 18.79
C ALA A 799 -6.65 10.04 18.80
N GLU A 800 -6.02 10.60 17.77
CA GLU A 800 -5.83 12.05 17.61
C GLU A 800 -7.18 12.80 17.58
N ALA A 801 -8.13 12.30 16.78
CA ALA A 801 -9.48 12.87 16.71
C ALA A 801 -10.20 12.80 18.05
N ARG A 802 -10.04 11.68 18.76
CA ARG A 802 -10.62 11.50 20.10
C ARG A 802 -9.99 12.43 21.14
N GLN A 803 -8.69 12.70 21.05
CA GLN A 803 -7.95 13.57 21.97
C GLN A 803 -8.32 15.04 21.80
N ALA A 804 -8.57 15.48 20.57
CA ALA A 804 -9.10 16.82 20.32
C ALA A 804 -10.54 17.01 20.84
N GLY A 805 -11.23 15.90 21.14
CA GLY A 805 -12.65 15.83 21.46
C GLY A 805 -13.43 16.08 20.18
N PRO A 806 -13.95 15.03 19.50
CA PRO A 806 -14.32 15.08 18.08
C PRO A 806 -15.07 16.37 17.80
N VAL A 807 -14.39 17.29 17.10
CA VAL A 807 -14.88 18.67 16.97
C VAL A 807 -15.98 18.69 15.94
N GLN A 808 -17.06 19.36 16.28
CA GLN A 808 -18.26 19.41 15.46
C GLN A 808 -18.47 20.85 15.01
N VAL A 809 -18.64 21.05 13.71
CA VAL A 809 -18.98 22.36 13.16
C VAL A 809 -20.31 22.23 12.43
N ALA A 810 -21.36 22.75 13.06
CA ALA A 810 -22.69 22.85 12.48
C ALA A 810 -22.86 24.22 11.82
N VAL A 811 -23.01 24.26 10.50
CA VAL A 811 -23.28 25.48 9.74
C VAL A 811 -24.79 25.57 9.47
N ALA A 812 -25.48 26.35 10.29
CA ALA A 812 -26.91 26.57 10.19
C ALA A 812 -27.22 27.63 9.12
N GLY A 813 -28.05 27.26 8.14
CA GLY A 813 -28.42 28.08 6.99
C GLY A 813 -27.43 28.01 5.83
N ALA A 814 -27.88 28.44 4.64
CA ALA A 814 -27.07 28.39 3.42
C ALA A 814 -25.91 29.41 3.44
N SER A 815 -24.69 28.95 3.75
CA SER A 815 -23.47 29.75 3.64
C SER A 815 -22.28 28.93 3.10
N PRO A 816 -22.02 28.99 1.78
CA PRO A 816 -20.83 28.37 1.17
C PRO A 816 -19.51 28.94 1.70
N GLU A 817 -19.51 30.15 2.23
CA GLU A 817 -18.33 30.78 2.82
C GLU A 817 -17.98 30.14 4.17
N LEU A 818 -18.97 30.01 5.07
CA LEU A 818 -18.77 29.37 6.37
C LEU A 818 -18.46 27.89 6.22
N LEU A 819 -19.13 27.18 5.31
CA LEU A 819 -18.84 25.77 5.03
C LEU A 819 -17.40 25.58 4.55
N ARG A 820 -16.92 26.41 3.61
CA ARG A 820 -15.52 26.33 3.13
C ARG A 820 -14.51 26.68 4.22
N ALA A 821 -14.82 27.67 5.06
CA ALA A 821 -13.95 28.02 6.20
C ALA A 821 -13.90 26.88 7.24
N ALA A 822 -15.05 26.27 7.56
CA ALA A 822 -15.12 25.10 8.43
C ALA A 822 -14.32 23.92 7.86
N ALA A 823 -14.61 23.53 6.61
CA ALA A 823 -13.96 22.41 5.95
C ALA A 823 -12.46 22.56 5.82
N ARG A 824 -11.95 23.79 5.67
CA ARG A 824 -10.51 24.07 5.60
C ARG A 824 -9.84 24.18 6.96
N GLY A 825 -10.50 24.79 7.93
CA GLY A 825 -9.94 25.11 9.24
C GLY A 825 -9.99 23.96 10.25
N ILE A 826 -10.97 23.06 10.14
CA ILE A 826 -11.15 21.97 11.10
C ILE A 826 -9.95 21.01 11.09
N HIS A 827 -9.51 20.51 12.24
CA HIS A 827 -8.49 19.45 12.26
C HIS A 827 -9.07 18.12 11.77
N GLY A 828 -8.20 17.23 11.30
CA GLY A 828 -8.58 15.92 10.82
C GLY A 828 -9.26 15.09 11.89
N GLY A 829 -10.39 14.47 11.52
CA GLY A 829 -11.28 13.75 12.43
C GLY A 829 -12.33 14.61 13.11
N GLY A 830 -12.38 15.92 12.86
CA GLY A 830 -13.55 16.74 13.13
C GLY A 830 -14.64 16.52 12.08
N VAL A 831 -15.89 16.82 12.43
CA VAL A 831 -17.05 16.74 11.55
C VAL A 831 -17.57 18.12 11.18
N VAL A 832 -17.93 18.30 9.91
CA VAL A 832 -18.53 19.54 9.40
C VAL A 832 -19.82 19.20 8.69
N LEU A 833 -20.90 19.88 9.05
CA LEU A 833 -22.18 19.68 8.38
C LEU A 833 -22.90 21.02 8.21
N ALA A 834 -23.43 21.26 7.00
CA ALA A 834 -24.24 22.43 6.69
C ALA A 834 -25.65 22.02 6.30
N GLY A 835 -26.63 22.84 6.69
CA GLY A 835 -28.03 22.63 6.30
C GLY A 835 -28.98 23.60 6.99
N GLU A 836 -30.27 23.43 6.76
CA GLU A 836 -31.29 24.24 7.43
C GLU A 836 -31.35 23.90 8.94
N PRO A 837 -31.58 24.90 9.82
CA PRO A 837 -31.85 24.65 11.23
C PRO A 837 -32.94 23.59 11.41
N ASP A 838 -32.74 22.68 12.38
CA ASP A 838 -33.71 21.62 12.72
C ASP A 838 -34.10 20.72 11.53
N ALA A 839 -33.22 20.57 10.54
CA ALA A 839 -33.44 19.70 9.39
C ALA A 839 -33.79 18.26 9.84
N PRO A 840 -34.91 17.69 9.35
CA PRO A 840 -35.35 16.35 9.76
C PRO A 840 -34.28 15.28 9.50
N GLY A 841 -33.98 14.47 10.52
CA GLY A 841 -32.99 13.41 10.43
C GLY A 841 -31.53 13.89 10.41
N VAL A 842 -31.27 15.15 10.80
CA VAL A 842 -29.93 15.73 10.90
C VAL A 842 -29.68 16.24 12.32
N PRO A 843 -29.36 15.35 13.29
CA PRO A 843 -29.28 15.71 14.71
C PRO A 843 -28.28 16.83 15.02
N LEU A 844 -27.19 16.95 14.27
CA LEU A 844 -26.17 17.97 14.46
C LEU A 844 -26.69 19.41 14.24
N LEU A 845 -27.78 19.59 13.49
CA LEU A 845 -28.43 20.89 13.24
C LEU A 845 -29.60 21.18 14.21
N ALA A 846 -29.91 20.27 15.12
CA ALA A 846 -30.99 20.46 16.08
C ALA A 846 -30.64 21.56 17.10
N ASP A 847 -31.59 22.45 17.37
CA ASP A 847 -31.45 23.58 18.29
C ASP A 847 -30.27 24.51 17.93
N ARG A 848 -30.02 24.68 16.62
CA ARG A 848 -29.00 25.57 16.03
C ARG A 848 -29.65 26.64 15.15
N PRO A 849 -30.26 27.69 15.74
CA PRO A 849 -30.93 28.73 14.97
C PRO A 849 -29.95 29.61 14.18
N LEU A 850 -30.49 30.41 13.27
CA LEU A 850 -29.75 31.53 12.66
C LEU A 850 -29.42 32.60 13.72
N VAL A 851 -28.35 33.37 13.52
CA VAL A 851 -27.98 34.51 14.39
C VAL A 851 -28.43 35.80 13.71
N ASP A 852 -29.38 36.52 14.34
CA ASP A 852 -30.00 37.73 13.77
C ASP A 852 -30.54 37.53 12.33
N GLY A 853 -31.00 36.32 12.02
CA GLY A 853 -31.50 35.93 10.69
C GLY A 853 -30.40 35.58 9.67
N ALA A 854 -29.12 35.65 10.05
CA ALA A 854 -27.99 35.28 9.19
C ALA A 854 -27.51 33.84 9.46
N PRO A 855 -26.94 33.15 8.45
CA PRO A 855 -26.27 31.87 8.65
C PRO A 855 -25.18 31.94 9.73
N ALA A 856 -25.07 30.88 10.52
CA ALA A 856 -24.18 30.83 11.66
C ALA A 856 -23.47 29.48 11.77
N ALA A 857 -22.20 29.50 12.17
CA ALA A 857 -21.43 28.31 12.47
C ALA A 857 -21.32 28.11 13.99
N TYR A 858 -21.59 26.89 14.44
CA TYR A 858 -21.49 26.46 15.83
C TYR A 858 -20.35 25.45 15.96
N VAL A 859 -19.31 25.81 16.71
CA VAL A 859 -18.15 24.94 16.97
C VAL A 859 -18.33 24.29 18.33
N CYS A 860 -18.43 22.96 18.36
CA CYS A 860 -18.63 22.18 19.58
C CYS A 860 -17.46 21.22 19.82
N ARG A 861 -17.08 21.08 21.10
CA ARG A 861 -16.04 20.17 21.59
C ARG A 861 -16.68 19.28 22.64
N GLY A 862 -17.02 18.05 22.26
CA GLY A 862 -17.87 17.19 23.08
C GLY A 862 -19.27 17.79 23.25
N TYR A 863 -19.72 18.01 24.49
CA TYR A 863 -21.05 18.53 24.80
C TYR A 863 -21.10 20.06 24.96
N VAL A 864 -19.98 20.76 24.73
CA VAL A 864 -19.87 22.21 24.92
C VAL A 864 -19.66 22.88 23.57
N CYS A 865 -20.45 23.91 23.28
CA CYS A 865 -20.30 24.72 22.07
C CYS A 865 -19.82 26.13 22.42
N ASP A 866 -18.96 26.68 21.56
CA ASP A 866 -18.60 28.09 21.57
C ASP A 866 -19.81 28.94 21.14
N ARG A 867 -19.70 30.26 21.35
CA ARG A 867 -20.69 31.21 20.83
C ARG A 867 -20.73 31.12 19.30
N PRO A 868 -21.92 31.08 18.66
CA PRO A 868 -22.00 30.98 17.21
C PRO A 868 -21.38 32.20 16.53
N VAL A 869 -20.78 31.96 15.36
CA VAL A 869 -20.09 32.97 14.55
C VAL A 869 -20.75 33.09 13.19
N THR A 870 -20.83 34.30 12.65
CA THR A 870 -21.49 34.58 11.35
C THR A 870 -20.52 34.95 10.24
N SER A 871 -19.20 34.97 10.52
CA SER A 871 -18.16 35.29 9.54
C SER A 871 -17.11 34.18 9.44
N ALA A 872 -16.59 33.96 8.23
CA ALA A 872 -15.54 32.97 7.98
C ALA A 872 -14.22 33.30 8.70
N ALA A 873 -13.90 34.58 8.83
CA ALA A 873 -12.69 35.03 9.53
C ALA A 873 -12.74 34.67 11.03
N GLU A 874 -13.88 34.87 11.68
CA GLU A 874 -14.05 34.49 13.08
C GLU A 874 -14.08 32.97 13.24
N LEU A 875 -14.75 32.25 12.34
CA LEU A 875 -14.75 30.78 12.35
C LEU A 875 -13.33 30.21 12.23
N THR A 876 -12.53 30.73 11.30
CA THR A 876 -11.15 30.30 11.10
C THR A 876 -10.27 30.56 12.32
N ALA A 877 -10.54 31.62 13.10
CA ALA A 877 -9.80 31.91 14.33
C ALA A 877 -10.20 31.00 15.51
N ARG A 878 -11.35 30.31 15.42
CA ARG A 878 -11.87 29.40 16.46
C ARG A 878 -11.47 27.94 16.25
N LEU A 879 -11.14 27.58 15.01
CA LEU A 879 -10.66 26.26 14.60
C LEU A 879 -9.13 26.22 14.69
#